data_AF-A0A9X0HLR9-F1
#
_entry.id   AF-A0A9X0HLR9-F1
#
_cell.length_a   1.000
_cell.length_b   1.000
_cell.length_c   1.000
_cell.angle_alpha   90.00
_cell.angle_beta   90.00
_cell.angle_gamma   90.00
#
_symmetry.space_group_name_H-M   'P 1'
#
loop_
_entity.id
_entity.type
_entity.pdbx_description
1 polymer ?
#
loop_
_entity_poly.entity_id
_entity_poly.type
_entity_poly.pdbx_seq_one_letter_code
_entity_poly.pdbx_strand_id
1 'polypeptide(L)'
;MKRLLLLVLLLLLAALGRVWAQTATTLSGTVRDAQGQPLPGANVFLKTTFDGATADSLGKFSFSTQQTGTLPLVATMLGYEVQEQPAALDGAAKRFALVLKPVRNQLGDVTITAGAFEASDEKRSTVLTTRDVQTTAGALADINGALNTLPGTSRVGEEGKLFVRGGAAGETKQYLDGLPLQSPYNASVAGVPARGRFSPNLFKGTVFSTGGYSAEFGQALSAVVGLKSYDLADETQTGVSLLSVGLSLSHQQRFERSSVAATLDYTNLQPYYGMVPQEWGWLKAPQALGGSVALRQRTGDMGMLKVYGAFTRSEFALRQPDPDFAGGRPIGLENQNQYLNATFRSPLRRGWSLQTGVAGTRDEQTVRPDAQYLHDVEQSVVGRAVLTNDSAGTYFNLKLGAEGLGQRYQQQYQASAEAPRQRLGFEEARVAAFAESDIAFSNNLVARAGARAEYSKVLGRWNAAPRLALAYQLSEGEQLSGAWGYFYQTPANDLMRIGQYVDNLRFERAVHYLLTYQRIKNNRTFRTEAYYKDYAHLTRYEGSALTTNVPLPFVPAAYQSTGLGYARGVDVFWRDRKSVRGLDYWVSYGLVDTRRQQRADPQLAVPTFASRHNLSVVGKYWINKLHTQVGATFSYASPRAYYNPNLPGYNQARTPSYQDLSVNLSYVTSLWKNLTIVHLSCSNVLGRDNVFGYRYANTPDASGTYQGVAVTPSAPRMVFAGLLISINKKRPADTNTAPE
;
A
#
# COMPACT_ATOMS: atom_id res chain seq x y z
N MET A 1 -47.68 -15.99 61.49
CA MET A 1 -47.46 -16.37 60.07
C MET A 1 -46.27 -15.63 59.43
N LYS A 2 -46.14 -14.29 59.52
CA LYS A 2 -45.01 -13.55 58.92
C LYS A 2 -43.61 -13.91 59.46
N ARG A 3 -43.48 -14.27 60.75
CA ARG A 3 -42.19 -14.72 61.34
C ARG A 3 -41.77 -16.14 60.96
N LEU A 4 -42.73 -17.02 60.66
CA LEU A 4 -42.45 -18.40 60.22
C LEU A 4 -42.00 -18.43 58.76
N LEU A 5 -42.60 -17.59 57.90
CA LEU A 5 -42.16 -17.39 56.52
C LEU A 5 -40.76 -16.79 56.43
N LEU A 6 -40.39 -15.86 57.32
CA LEU A 6 -39.04 -15.30 57.34
C LEU A 6 -37.99 -16.35 57.75
N LEU A 7 -38.32 -17.23 58.70
CA LEU A 7 -37.42 -18.30 59.14
C LEU A 7 -37.26 -19.39 58.07
N VAL A 8 -38.33 -19.75 57.37
CA VAL A 8 -38.29 -20.69 56.24
C VAL A 8 -37.53 -20.10 55.05
N LEU A 9 -37.67 -18.79 54.78
CA LEU A 9 -36.91 -18.10 53.74
C LEU A 9 -35.41 -17.99 54.09
N LEU A 10 -35.06 -17.74 55.35
CA LEU A 10 -33.67 -17.75 55.83
C LEU A 10 -33.04 -19.15 55.84
N LEU A 11 -33.82 -20.20 56.11
CA LEU A 11 -33.38 -21.60 56.01
C LEU A 11 -33.22 -22.06 54.53
N LEU A 12 -34.07 -21.59 53.62
CA LEU A 12 -33.94 -21.83 52.17
C LEU A 12 -32.76 -21.06 51.54
N LEU A 13 -32.46 -19.85 52.01
CA LEU A 13 -31.29 -19.07 51.59
C LEU A 13 -29.97 -19.66 52.12
N ALA A 14 -29.99 -20.29 53.30
CA ALA A 14 -28.82 -21.00 53.83
C ALA A 14 -28.56 -22.35 53.13
N ALA A 15 -29.59 -22.98 52.55
CA ALA A 15 -29.48 -24.24 51.81
C ALA A 15 -28.96 -24.10 50.37
N LEU A 16 -29.00 -22.89 49.79
CA LEU A 16 -28.44 -22.59 48.46
C LEU A 16 -26.93 -22.31 48.47
N GLY A 17 -26.29 -22.28 49.64
CA GLY A 17 -24.89 -21.89 49.82
C GLY A 17 -23.85 -23.02 49.77
N ARG A 18 -24.22 -24.26 49.43
CA ARG A 18 -23.25 -25.35 49.33
C ARG A 18 -23.30 -26.03 47.97
N VAL A 19 -22.09 -26.14 47.39
CA VAL A 19 -21.68 -26.81 46.13
C VAL A 19 -22.06 -25.98 44.88
N TRP A 20 -21.16 -25.46 44.04
CA TRP A 20 -19.83 -25.91 43.61
C TRP A 20 -18.80 -24.77 43.72
N ALA A 21 -18.01 -24.75 44.80
CA ALA A 21 -16.71 -24.09 44.73
C ALA A 21 -15.76 -25.08 44.03
N GLN A 22 -15.68 -25.02 42.70
CA GLN A 22 -14.51 -25.60 42.03
C GLN A 22 -13.33 -24.72 42.44
N THR A 23 -12.51 -25.20 43.36
CA THR A 23 -11.31 -24.51 43.79
C THR A 23 -10.44 -24.29 42.56
N ALA A 24 -10.39 -23.05 42.08
CA ALA A 24 -9.62 -22.72 40.89
C ALA A 24 -8.14 -23.01 41.17
N THR A 25 -7.53 -23.85 40.33
CA THR A 25 -6.09 -24.13 40.42
C THR A 25 -5.35 -22.98 39.75
N THR A 26 -4.52 -22.25 40.50
CA THR A 26 -3.65 -21.20 39.94
C THR A 26 -2.32 -21.81 39.49
N LEU A 27 -1.99 -21.64 38.21
CA LEU A 27 -0.76 -22.11 37.59
C LEU A 27 0.12 -20.90 37.30
N SER A 28 1.33 -20.90 37.84
CA SER A 28 2.30 -19.81 37.66
C SER A 28 3.68 -20.37 37.32
N GLY A 29 4.60 -19.54 36.82
CA GLY A 29 5.93 -20.04 36.51
C GLY A 29 6.78 -19.11 35.68
N THR A 30 7.87 -19.65 35.14
CA THR A 30 8.74 -18.97 34.19
C THR A 30 8.98 -19.82 32.95
N VAL A 31 9.09 -19.18 31.79
CA VAL A 31 9.55 -19.76 30.52
C VAL A 31 10.92 -19.16 30.17
N ARG A 32 11.91 -20.02 29.93
CA ARG A 32 13.28 -19.65 29.58
C ARG A 32 13.78 -20.48 28.40
N ASP A 33 14.83 -20.01 27.72
CA ASP A 33 15.57 -20.81 26.75
C ASP A 33 16.58 -21.76 27.43
N ALA A 34 17.24 -22.59 26.63
CA ALA A 34 18.28 -23.51 27.10
C ALA A 34 19.52 -22.80 27.70
N GLN A 35 19.69 -21.50 27.41
CA GLN A 35 20.75 -20.63 27.92
C GLN A 35 20.33 -19.87 29.19
N GLY A 36 19.11 -20.11 29.68
CA GLY A 36 18.55 -19.49 30.87
C GLY A 36 18.00 -18.07 30.65
N GLN A 37 17.94 -17.56 29.43
CA GLN A 37 17.33 -16.26 29.13
C GLN A 37 15.81 -16.37 29.20
N PRO A 38 15.11 -15.36 29.75
CA PRO A 38 13.65 -15.33 29.76
C PRO A 38 13.10 -15.30 28.33
N LEU A 39 12.02 -16.04 28.08
CA LEU A 39 11.32 -16.05 26.79
C LEU A 39 10.02 -15.25 26.87
N PRO A 40 10.08 -13.92 26.67
CA PRO A 40 8.89 -13.08 26.65
C PRO A 40 8.01 -13.42 25.45
N GLY A 41 6.70 -13.44 25.66
CA GLY A 41 5.73 -13.78 24.62
C GLY A 41 5.50 -15.27 24.43
N ALA A 42 6.18 -16.16 25.16
CA ALA A 42 5.91 -17.59 25.12
C ALA A 42 4.48 -17.87 25.61
N ASN A 43 3.74 -18.70 24.89
CA ASN A 43 2.37 -19.08 25.23
C ASN A 43 2.38 -20.29 26.13
N VAL A 44 1.73 -20.20 27.28
CA VAL A 44 1.59 -21.28 28.26
C VAL A 44 0.11 -21.58 28.47
N PHE A 45 -0.33 -22.82 28.23
CA PHE A 45 -1.74 -23.18 28.33
C PHE A 45 -1.93 -24.66 28.70
N LEU A 46 -3.09 -25.00 29.24
CA LEU A 46 -3.46 -26.40 29.47
C LEU A 46 -3.92 -27.05 28.16
N LYS A 47 -3.31 -28.18 27.81
CA LYS A 47 -3.69 -28.98 26.64
C LYS A 47 -5.17 -29.35 26.76
N THR A 48 -5.86 -29.34 25.62
CA THR A 48 -7.32 -29.53 25.51
C THR A 48 -8.22 -28.46 26.14
N THR A 49 -7.69 -27.36 26.73
CA THR A 49 -8.53 -26.29 27.34
C THR A 49 -8.09 -24.86 26.97
N PHE A 50 -9.01 -23.88 26.94
CA PHE A 50 -8.69 -22.48 26.58
C PHE A 50 -8.00 -21.69 27.71
N ASP A 51 -7.58 -22.36 28.78
CA ASP A 51 -6.97 -21.75 29.95
C ASP A 51 -5.46 -21.63 29.74
N GLY A 52 -4.93 -20.42 29.87
CA GLY A 52 -3.53 -20.11 29.64
C GLY A 52 -3.18 -18.64 29.84
N ALA A 53 -1.89 -18.35 29.75
CA ALA A 53 -1.31 -17.01 29.78
C ALA A 53 -0.15 -16.88 28.79
N THR A 54 0.23 -15.64 28.49
CA THR A 54 1.46 -15.32 27.78
C THR A 54 2.53 -14.90 28.80
N ALA A 55 3.77 -15.33 28.60
CA ALA A 55 4.89 -14.97 29.46
C ALA A 55 5.29 -13.48 29.29
N ASP A 56 5.56 -12.79 30.40
CA ASP A 56 5.96 -11.38 30.46
C ASP A 56 7.42 -11.13 30.04
N SER A 57 7.89 -9.88 30.15
CA SER A 57 9.28 -9.48 29.81
C SER A 57 10.37 -10.22 30.60
N LEU A 58 10.03 -10.79 31.76
CA LEU A 58 10.90 -11.59 32.61
C LEU A 58 10.64 -13.09 32.44
N GLY A 59 9.86 -13.48 31.43
CA GLY A 59 9.47 -14.85 31.13
C GLY A 59 8.44 -15.41 32.12
N LYS A 60 7.84 -14.61 33.01
CA LYS A 60 6.89 -15.11 34.02
C LYS A 60 5.48 -15.23 33.43
N PHE A 61 4.75 -16.27 33.83
CA PHE A 61 3.34 -16.44 33.48
C PHE A 61 2.51 -16.76 34.73
N SER A 62 1.22 -16.44 34.69
CA SER A 62 0.25 -16.83 35.71
C SER A 62 -1.17 -16.84 35.15
N PHE A 63 -1.93 -17.89 35.39
CA PHE A 63 -3.37 -17.98 35.10
C PHE A 63 -4.06 -18.98 36.02
N SER A 64 -5.39 -18.89 36.13
CA SER A 64 -6.21 -19.81 36.92
C SER A 64 -7.13 -20.63 36.01
N THR A 65 -7.41 -21.86 36.41
CA THR A 65 -8.31 -22.78 35.70
C THR A 65 -9.28 -23.46 36.68
N GLN A 66 -10.49 -23.75 36.21
CA GLN A 66 -11.50 -24.52 36.94
C GLN A 66 -11.49 -26.03 36.57
N GLN A 67 -10.60 -26.42 35.66
CA GLN A 67 -10.46 -27.81 35.22
C GLN A 67 -9.91 -28.67 36.36
N THR A 68 -10.25 -29.95 36.38
CA THR A 68 -9.85 -30.92 37.40
C THR A 68 -9.10 -32.10 36.77
N GLY A 69 -8.35 -32.85 37.59
CA GLY A 69 -7.53 -33.97 37.13
C GLY A 69 -6.12 -33.55 36.70
N THR A 70 -5.43 -34.38 35.93
CA THR A 70 -4.07 -34.07 35.44
C THR A 70 -4.13 -33.74 33.96
N LEU A 71 -3.77 -32.50 33.61
CA LEU A 71 -3.70 -32.04 32.21
C LEU A 71 -2.27 -31.60 31.86
N PRO A 72 -1.79 -31.82 30.62
CA PRO A 72 -0.49 -31.30 30.20
C PRO A 72 -0.50 -29.78 30.12
N LEU A 73 0.39 -29.12 30.85
CA LEU A 73 0.73 -27.71 30.67
C LEU A 73 1.73 -27.59 29.52
N VAL A 74 1.35 -26.88 28.48
CA VAL A 74 2.10 -26.72 27.23
C VAL A 74 2.70 -25.33 27.19
N ALA A 75 4.01 -25.23 27.02
CA ALA A 75 4.69 -24.00 26.61
C ALA A 75 5.09 -24.09 25.13
N THR A 76 4.77 -23.05 24.38
CA THR A 76 5.11 -22.94 22.96
C THR A 76 5.53 -21.53 22.60
N MET A 77 6.49 -21.45 21.69
CA MET A 77 6.97 -20.22 21.09
C MET A 77 7.48 -20.54 19.69
N LEU A 78 7.21 -19.68 18.71
CA LEU A 78 7.71 -19.86 17.34
C LEU A 78 9.24 -20.00 17.36
N GLY A 79 9.77 -20.99 16.64
CA GLY A 79 11.21 -21.28 16.60
C GLY A 79 11.72 -22.09 17.78
N TYR A 80 10.85 -22.55 18.68
CA TYR A 80 11.19 -23.44 19.78
C TYR A 80 10.40 -24.76 19.70
N GLU A 81 11.00 -25.82 20.23
CA GLU A 81 10.30 -27.08 20.43
C GLU A 81 9.21 -26.89 21.49
N VAL A 82 8.02 -27.42 21.23
CA VAL A 82 6.92 -27.40 22.19
C VAL A 82 7.32 -28.22 23.41
N GLN A 83 7.22 -27.64 24.60
CA GLN A 83 7.45 -28.34 25.86
C GLN A 83 6.12 -28.63 26.56
N GLU A 84 5.94 -29.86 27.01
CA GLU A 84 4.78 -30.28 27.80
C GLU A 84 5.23 -30.78 29.18
N GLN A 85 4.51 -30.38 30.23
CA GLN A 85 4.71 -30.85 31.60
C GLN A 85 3.36 -31.14 32.24
N PRO A 86 3.14 -32.29 32.91
CA PRO A 86 1.86 -32.59 33.57
C PRO A 86 1.57 -31.60 34.71
N ALA A 87 0.34 -31.10 34.77
CA ALA A 87 -0.17 -30.24 35.83
C ALA A 87 -1.36 -30.92 36.52
N ALA A 88 -1.20 -31.25 37.80
CA ALA A 88 -2.30 -31.71 38.64
C ALA A 88 -3.17 -30.52 39.07
N LEU A 89 -4.47 -30.60 38.78
CA LEU A 89 -5.46 -29.57 39.01
C LEU A 89 -6.37 -29.96 40.18
N ASP A 90 -5.77 -29.90 41.37
CA ASP A 90 -6.35 -30.30 42.66
C ASP A 90 -6.82 -29.10 43.50
N GLY A 91 -6.83 -27.90 42.92
CA GLY A 91 -7.17 -26.64 43.59
C GLY A 91 -6.00 -25.97 44.31
N ALA A 92 -4.84 -26.62 44.43
CA ALA A 92 -3.65 -25.99 45.02
C ALA A 92 -2.86 -25.19 43.97
N ALA A 93 -2.31 -24.03 44.36
CA ALA A 93 -1.46 -23.27 43.46
C ALA A 93 -0.20 -24.07 43.06
N LYS A 94 0.10 -24.14 41.76
CA LYS A 94 1.27 -24.83 41.22
C LYS A 94 2.23 -23.85 40.56
N ARG A 95 3.53 -24.14 40.65
CA ARG A 95 4.60 -23.35 40.04
C ARG A 95 5.44 -24.20 39.11
N PHE A 96 5.72 -23.70 37.90
CA PHE A 96 6.48 -24.40 36.87
C PHE A 96 7.71 -23.61 36.42
N ALA A 97 8.72 -24.35 35.96
CA ALA A 97 9.88 -23.80 35.27
C ALA A 97 10.00 -24.51 33.92
N LEU A 98 9.58 -23.82 32.86
CA LEU A 98 9.53 -24.34 31.50
C LEU A 98 10.78 -23.84 30.76
N VAL A 99 11.51 -24.76 30.13
CA VAL A 99 12.70 -24.52 29.33
C VAL A 99 12.40 -24.94 27.90
N LEU A 100 12.23 -23.97 27.02
CA LEU A 100 12.04 -24.23 25.60
C LEU A 100 13.41 -24.36 24.92
N LYS A 101 13.59 -25.42 24.14
CA LYS A 101 14.79 -25.60 23.32
C LYS A 101 14.58 -24.87 21.99
N PRO A 102 15.49 -23.99 21.57
CA PRO A 102 15.40 -23.41 20.24
C PRO A 102 15.51 -24.55 19.23
N VAL A 103 14.60 -24.58 18.27
CA VAL A 103 14.84 -25.33 17.04
C VAL A 103 16.06 -24.66 16.42
N ARG A 104 17.08 -25.43 16.01
CA ARG A 104 18.33 -24.91 15.42
C ARG A 104 18.13 -24.01 14.18
N ASN A 105 16.89 -23.83 13.75
CA ASN A 105 16.48 -23.43 12.42
C ASN A 105 15.43 -22.33 12.58
N GLN A 106 15.89 -21.11 12.79
CA GLN A 106 15.00 -19.96 12.79
C GLN A 106 14.38 -19.82 11.39
N LEU A 107 13.05 -19.70 11.33
CA LEU A 107 12.29 -19.17 10.19
C LEU A 107 12.71 -17.71 9.80
N GLY A 108 13.71 -17.14 10.48
CA GLY A 108 14.18 -15.77 10.32
C GLY A 108 15.12 -15.53 9.14
N ASP A 109 15.82 -16.54 8.64
CA ASP A 109 16.78 -16.37 7.53
C ASP A 109 16.14 -16.58 6.15
N VAL A 110 15.05 -17.36 6.07
CA VAL A 110 14.33 -17.66 4.83
C VAL A 110 12.97 -17.01 4.86
N THR A 111 12.84 -15.85 4.21
CA THR A 111 11.57 -15.12 4.10
C THR A 111 10.99 -15.24 2.70
N ILE A 112 9.67 -15.32 2.56
CA ILE A 112 9.03 -15.39 1.25
C ILE A 112 9.03 -14.00 0.62
N THR A 113 9.98 -13.79 -0.30
CA THR A 113 10.29 -12.49 -0.91
C THR A 113 9.89 -12.39 -2.39
N ALA A 114 9.34 -13.45 -2.98
CA ALA A 114 8.94 -13.48 -4.39
C ALA A 114 8.03 -12.29 -4.73
N GLY A 115 8.43 -11.47 -5.70
CA GLY A 115 7.75 -10.23 -6.08
C GLY A 115 7.75 -9.08 -5.07
N ALA A 116 8.15 -9.29 -3.81
CA ALA A 116 8.03 -8.31 -2.72
C ALA A 116 9.33 -7.54 -2.42
N PHE A 117 9.22 -6.21 -2.40
CA PHE A 117 10.18 -5.25 -1.89
C PHE A 117 9.67 -4.75 -0.53
N GLU A 118 10.38 -5.05 0.55
CA GLU A 118 10.05 -4.50 1.86
C GLU A 118 10.86 -3.22 2.10
N ALA A 119 10.15 -2.16 2.48
CA ALA A 119 10.70 -0.96 3.08
C ALA A 119 10.28 -0.89 4.54
N SER A 120 11.23 -0.83 5.47
CA SER A 120 10.92 -0.70 6.90
C SER A 120 12.14 -0.21 7.64
N ASP A 121 11.90 0.65 8.62
CA ASP A 121 12.94 1.17 9.51
C ASP A 121 13.25 0.16 10.65
N GLU A 122 12.41 -0.87 10.84
CA GLU A 122 12.57 -1.88 11.90
C GLU A 122 13.44 -3.09 11.46
N LYS A 123 13.57 -3.34 10.15
CA LYS A 123 14.30 -4.50 9.62
C LYS A 123 15.61 -4.07 8.95
N ARG A 124 16.73 -4.67 9.38
CA ARG A 124 18.07 -4.40 8.81
C ARG A 124 18.25 -4.84 7.34
N SER A 125 17.34 -5.66 6.80
CA SER A 125 17.43 -6.29 5.45
C SER A 125 16.44 -5.72 4.41
N THR A 126 15.93 -4.50 4.60
CA THR A 126 14.94 -3.88 3.70
C THR A 126 15.60 -3.30 2.43
N VAL A 127 14.85 -3.31 1.32
CA VAL A 127 15.32 -2.82 0.02
C VAL A 127 15.24 -1.29 -0.06
N LEU A 128 14.28 -0.69 0.62
CA LEU A 128 14.14 0.77 0.81
C LEU A 128 13.90 1.09 2.30
N THR A 129 14.12 2.32 2.72
CA THR A 129 13.69 2.82 4.04
C THR A 129 12.63 3.91 3.88
N THR A 130 11.97 4.31 4.97
CA THR A 130 11.04 5.47 4.91
C THR A 130 11.78 6.73 4.48
N ARG A 131 13.02 6.88 4.94
CA ARG A 131 13.95 7.94 4.51
C ARG A 131 14.22 7.91 3.01
N ASP A 132 14.31 6.73 2.40
CA ASP A 132 14.54 6.64 0.96
C ASP A 132 13.41 7.30 0.17
N VAL A 133 12.17 7.22 0.66
CA VAL A 133 11.02 7.87 0.01
C VAL A 133 11.16 9.39 -0.05
N GLN A 134 11.73 9.98 1.00
CA GLN A 134 11.85 11.44 1.13
C GLN A 134 13.07 12.01 0.41
N THR A 135 14.17 11.25 0.42
CA THR A 135 15.49 11.73 -0.03
C THR A 135 15.81 11.36 -1.48
N THR A 136 14.98 10.53 -2.13
CA THR A 136 15.14 10.20 -3.55
C THR A 136 14.82 11.40 -4.43
N ALA A 137 15.76 11.78 -5.30
CA ALA A 137 15.59 12.92 -6.18
C ALA A 137 14.47 12.68 -7.19
N GLY A 138 13.61 13.69 -7.42
CA GLY A 138 12.44 13.57 -8.29
C GLY A 138 11.24 12.85 -7.67
N ALA A 139 11.35 12.24 -6.47
CA ALA A 139 10.22 11.63 -5.79
C ALA A 139 9.31 12.66 -5.09
N LEU A 140 9.81 13.87 -4.80
CA LEU A 140 9.07 14.97 -4.16
C LEU A 140 8.36 14.55 -2.85
N ALA A 141 9.01 13.69 -2.05
CA ALA A 141 8.44 13.08 -0.84
C ALA A 141 7.08 12.36 -1.07
N ASP A 142 6.90 11.75 -2.23
CA ASP A 142 5.76 10.89 -2.56
C ASP A 142 6.16 9.41 -2.53
N ILE A 143 5.35 8.58 -1.88
CA ILE A 143 5.59 7.13 -1.77
C ILE A 143 5.63 6.48 -3.15
N ASN A 144 4.68 6.81 -4.04
CA ASN A 144 4.64 6.26 -5.40
C ASN A 144 5.79 6.80 -6.25
N GLY A 145 6.13 8.09 -6.09
CA GLY A 145 7.29 8.70 -6.72
C GLY A 145 8.59 7.96 -6.42
N ALA A 146 8.79 7.56 -5.16
CA ALA A 146 9.95 6.77 -4.77
C ALA A 146 9.88 5.32 -5.28
N LEU A 147 8.70 4.66 -5.19
CA LEU A 147 8.50 3.31 -5.71
C LEU A 147 8.73 3.23 -7.23
N ASN A 148 8.47 4.30 -7.98
CA ASN A 148 8.78 4.42 -9.42
C ASN A 148 10.28 4.39 -9.74
N THR A 149 11.16 4.28 -8.74
CA THR A 149 12.61 4.02 -8.93
C THR A 149 12.99 2.54 -8.75
N LEU A 150 12.04 1.69 -8.39
CA LEU A 150 12.22 0.24 -8.26
C LEU A 150 11.97 -0.47 -9.59
N PRO A 151 12.58 -1.65 -9.82
CA PRO A 151 12.34 -2.39 -11.05
C PRO A 151 10.89 -2.89 -11.11
N GLY A 152 10.43 -3.24 -12.32
CA GLY A 152 9.05 -3.62 -12.58
C GLY A 152 8.07 -2.43 -12.63
N THR A 153 8.50 -1.21 -12.30
CA THR A 153 7.69 0.01 -12.43
C THR A 153 7.95 0.73 -13.76
N SER A 154 6.94 1.47 -14.23
CA SER A 154 7.06 2.36 -15.39
C SER A 154 6.70 3.78 -14.99
N ARG A 155 7.55 4.75 -15.34
CA ARG A 155 7.24 6.17 -15.12
C ARG A 155 6.21 6.64 -16.14
N VAL A 156 5.04 7.02 -15.64
CA VAL A 156 3.91 7.58 -16.39
C VAL A 156 3.66 9.00 -15.90
N GLY A 157 4.44 9.95 -16.41
CA GLY A 157 4.49 11.33 -15.88
C GLY A 157 3.24 12.15 -16.19
N GLU A 158 2.44 11.74 -17.16
CA GLU A 158 1.13 12.34 -17.47
C GLU A 158 0.03 11.93 -16.48
N GLU A 159 0.25 10.90 -15.66
CA GLU A 159 -0.70 10.43 -14.63
C GLU A 159 -0.14 10.48 -13.21
N GLY A 160 1.17 10.37 -13.00
CA GLY A 160 1.81 10.44 -11.67
C GLY A 160 1.52 9.24 -10.74
N LYS A 161 0.89 8.18 -11.25
CA LYS A 161 0.48 6.98 -10.49
C LYS A 161 1.49 5.84 -10.67
N LEU A 162 1.24 4.71 -9.97
CA LEU A 162 2.12 3.55 -9.96
C LEU A 162 1.68 2.48 -10.98
N PHE A 163 2.43 2.38 -12.07
CA PHE A 163 2.22 1.38 -13.13
C PHE A 163 3.25 0.26 -12.99
N VAL A 164 2.81 -0.99 -13.00
CA VAL A 164 3.67 -2.13 -12.68
C VAL A 164 3.52 -3.24 -13.70
N ARG A 165 4.63 -3.63 -14.33
CA ARG A 165 4.74 -4.78 -15.25
C ARG A 165 3.67 -4.80 -16.35
N GLY A 166 3.45 -3.66 -16.99
CA GLY A 166 2.46 -3.51 -18.07
C GLY A 166 1.01 -3.39 -17.58
N GLY A 167 0.78 -3.33 -16.27
CA GLY A 167 -0.50 -3.07 -15.67
C GLY A 167 -0.81 -1.58 -15.48
N ALA A 168 -2.09 -1.24 -15.55
CA ALA A 168 -2.58 0.12 -15.32
C ALA A 168 -2.54 0.49 -13.83
N ALA A 169 -2.54 1.78 -13.51
CA ALA A 169 -2.51 2.26 -12.13
C ALA A 169 -3.64 1.68 -11.25
N GLY A 170 -4.85 1.51 -11.80
CA GLY A 170 -6.00 0.94 -11.09
C GLY A 170 -5.84 -0.52 -10.67
N GLU A 171 -4.87 -1.23 -11.27
CA GLU A 171 -4.55 -2.64 -10.99
C GLU A 171 -3.51 -2.81 -9.87
N THR A 172 -2.95 -1.70 -9.40
CA THR A 172 -2.09 -1.63 -8.22
C THR A 172 -2.92 -1.15 -7.04
N LYS A 173 -3.12 -1.98 -6.01
CA LYS A 173 -3.90 -1.59 -4.83
C LYS A 173 -3.02 -1.21 -3.66
N GLN A 174 -3.47 -0.22 -2.90
CA GLN A 174 -2.77 0.26 -1.71
C GLN A 174 -3.59 -0.08 -0.47
N TYR A 175 -2.91 -0.42 0.61
CA TYR A 175 -3.50 -0.80 1.89
C TYR A 175 -2.86 0.00 3.00
N LEU A 176 -3.65 0.43 4.00
CA LEU A 176 -3.17 1.09 5.21
C LEU A 176 -3.51 0.21 6.41
N ASP A 177 -2.49 -0.27 7.11
CA ASP A 177 -2.62 -1.22 8.22
C ASP A 177 -3.49 -2.46 7.89
N GLY A 178 -3.45 -2.87 6.62
CA GLY A 178 -4.20 -4.01 6.09
C GLY A 178 -5.58 -3.68 5.52
N LEU A 179 -6.09 -2.45 5.66
CA LEU A 179 -7.37 -2.05 5.06
C LEU A 179 -7.16 -1.41 3.68
N PRO A 180 -7.94 -1.78 2.64
CA PRO A 180 -7.76 -1.25 1.29
C PRO A 180 -8.14 0.23 1.19
N LEU A 181 -7.28 1.00 0.51
CA LEU A 181 -7.51 2.39 0.16
C LEU A 181 -8.25 2.47 -1.17
N GLN A 182 -9.48 3.01 -1.18
CA GLN A 182 -10.24 3.16 -2.44
C GLN A 182 -9.67 4.28 -3.32
N SER A 183 -9.37 5.44 -2.73
CA SER A 183 -8.80 6.60 -3.43
C SER A 183 -7.41 6.97 -2.91
N PRO A 184 -6.34 6.19 -3.21
CA PRO A 184 -5.00 6.44 -2.66
C PRO A 184 -4.29 7.67 -3.26
N TYR A 185 -4.79 8.18 -4.39
CA TYR A 185 -4.24 9.34 -5.10
C TYR A 185 -5.16 10.56 -4.98
N ASN A 186 -4.58 11.76 -4.95
CA ASN A 186 -5.30 13.00 -5.13
C ASN A 186 -6.00 13.00 -6.50
N ALA A 187 -7.15 13.64 -6.57
CA ALA A 187 -7.88 13.81 -7.82
C ALA A 187 -7.01 14.54 -8.86
N SER A 188 -7.09 14.10 -10.10
CA SER A 188 -6.40 14.73 -11.23
C SER A 188 -7.25 14.62 -12.50
N VAL A 189 -6.82 15.32 -13.55
CA VAL A 189 -7.38 15.19 -14.90
C VAL A 189 -6.32 14.62 -15.83
N ALA A 190 -6.73 14.13 -17.00
CA ALA A 190 -5.79 13.56 -17.97
C ALA A 190 -4.63 14.51 -18.24
N GLY A 191 -3.39 14.01 -18.28
CA GLY A 191 -2.19 14.83 -18.51
C GLY A 191 -1.66 15.59 -17.30
N VAL A 192 -2.43 15.70 -16.20
CA VAL A 192 -1.94 16.26 -14.94
C VAL A 192 -1.56 15.13 -14.00
N PRO A 193 -0.29 15.04 -13.55
CA PRO A 193 0.13 13.99 -12.63
C PRO A 193 -0.58 14.11 -11.27
N ALA A 194 -1.13 13.00 -10.82
CA ALA A 194 -1.62 12.83 -9.46
C ALA A 194 -0.46 12.57 -8.48
N ARG A 195 -0.71 12.83 -7.20
CA ARG A 195 0.19 12.47 -6.09
C ARG A 195 -0.55 11.59 -5.08
N GLY A 196 0.19 10.81 -4.29
CA GLY A 196 -0.37 10.08 -3.16
C GLY A 196 -0.99 11.02 -2.13
N ARG A 197 -2.09 10.60 -1.51
CA ARG A 197 -2.79 11.41 -0.49
C ARG A 197 -2.08 11.40 0.87
N PHE A 198 -1.31 10.34 1.16
CA PHE A 198 -0.76 10.11 2.49
C PHE A 198 0.71 10.51 2.56
N SER A 199 1.06 11.26 3.61
CA SER A 199 2.45 11.63 3.90
C SER A 199 3.29 10.39 4.23
N PRO A 200 4.51 10.26 3.70
CA PRO A 200 5.44 9.18 4.09
C PRO A 200 5.72 9.13 5.59
N ASN A 201 5.66 10.28 6.31
CA ASN A 201 5.89 10.37 7.75
C ASN A 201 4.86 9.59 8.60
N LEU A 202 3.73 9.18 8.00
CA LEU A 202 2.73 8.38 8.70
C LEU A 202 3.19 6.93 8.90
N PHE A 203 4.14 6.46 8.08
CA PHE A 203 4.44 5.04 7.93
C PHE A 203 5.83 4.68 8.42
N LYS A 204 5.93 3.59 9.20
CA LYS A 204 7.19 2.96 9.63
C LYS A 204 7.70 1.91 8.65
N GLY A 205 6.87 1.58 7.66
CA GLY A 205 7.22 0.64 6.62
C GLY A 205 6.19 0.57 5.50
N THR A 206 6.67 0.23 4.31
CA THR A 206 5.91 0.00 3.10
C THR A 206 6.34 -1.33 2.50
N VAL A 207 5.40 -2.22 2.19
CA VAL A 207 5.65 -3.46 1.44
C VAL A 207 5.14 -3.26 0.03
N PHE A 208 6.02 -3.27 -0.96
CA PHE A 208 5.64 -3.17 -2.37
C PHE A 208 5.82 -4.53 -3.05
N SER A 209 4.73 -5.18 -3.43
CA SER A 209 4.75 -6.44 -4.17
C SER A 209 4.32 -6.24 -5.61
N THR A 210 5.19 -6.61 -6.55
CA THR A 210 5.00 -6.52 -8.01
C THR A 210 4.31 -7.76 -8.62
N GLY A 211 3.88 -8.69 -7.77
CA GLY A 211 3.22 -9.95 -8.10
C GLY A 211 3.43 -10.99 -7.01
N GLY A 212 2.68 -12.11 -7.05
CA GLY A 212 2.86 -13.20 -6.08
C GLY A 212 2.51 -12.85 -4.62
N TYR A 213 1.73 -11.79 -4.38
CA TYR A 213 1.40 -11.33 -3.02
C TYR A 213 0.46 -12.28 -2.26
N SER A 214 0.58 -12.21 -0.93
CA SER A 214 -0.22 -12.96 0.05
C SER A 214 -1.72 -12.92 -0.22
N ALA A 215 -2.41 -14.04 0.06
CA ALA A 215 -3.87 -14.18 -0.04
C ALA A 215 -4.63 -13.18 0.86
N GLU A 216 -3.92 -12.57 1.79
CA GLU A 216 -4.36 -11.42 2.59
C GLU A 216 -4.87 -10.25 1.74
N PHE A 217 -4.30 -10.05 0.55
CA PHE A 217 -4.65 -8.96 -0.36
C PHE A 217 -5.44 -9.45 -1.57
N GLY A 218 -6.51 -8.72 -1.90
CA GLY A 218 -7.41 -8.96 -3.03
C GLY A 218 -7.49 -7.77 -3.98
N GLN A 219 -8.39 -7.84 -4.96
CA GLN A 219 -8.76 -6.69 -5.79
C GLN A 219 -7.62 -6.01 -6.57
N ALA A 220 -6.53 -6.73 -6.83
CA ALA A 220 -5.39 -6.24 -7.59
C ALA A 220 -5.05 -7.25 -8.68
N LEU A 221 -4.64 -6.76 -9.86
CA LEU A 221 -4.11 -7.59 -10.94
C LEU A 221 -2.61 -7.43 -11.12
N SER A 222 -2.02 -6.33 -10.67
CA SER A 222 -0.63 -6.00 -11.01
C SER A 222 0.27 -5.96 -9.80
N ALA A 223 -0.11 -5.21 -8.76
CA ALA A 223 0.73 -5.02 -7.58
C ALA A 223 -0.06 -4.65 -6.33
N VAL A 224 0.59 -4.78 -5.18
CA VAL A 224 0.07 -4.34 -3.88
C VAL A 224 1.10 -3.48 -3.16
N VAL A 225 0.66 -2.37 -2.57
CA VAL A 225 1.45 -1.51 -1.68
C VAL A 225 0.82 -1.56 -0.29
N GLY A 226 1.45 -2.26 0.65
CA GLY A 226 1.03 -2.32 2.05
C GLY A 226 1.75 -1.28 2.90
N LEU A 227 1.03 -0.27 3.37
CA LEU A 227 1.53 0.81 4.22
C LEU A 227 1.26 0.48 5.69
N LYS A 228 2.30 0.47 6.52
CA LYS A 228 2.23 0.19 7.97
C LYS A 228 2.47 1.48 8.74
N SER A 229 1.46 1.94 9.48
CA SER A 229 1.55 3.18 10.25
C SER A 229 2.43 3.01 11.50
N TYR A 230 3.03 4.09 11.99
CA TYR A 230 3.74 4.09 13.29
C TYR A 230 2.84 3.64 14.44
N ASP A 231 3.42 2.95 15.43
CA ASP A 231 2.68 2.44 16.60
C ASP A 231 2.47 3.50 17.67
N LEU A 232 3.52 3.91 18.38
CA LEU A 232 3.50 5.08 19.27
C LEU A 232 4.54 6.06 18.75
N ALA A 233 4.27 7.35 18.93
CA ALA A 233 5.27 8.39 18.76
C ALA A 233 6.50 8.10 19.63
N ASP A 234 7.71 8.31 19.11
CA ASP A 234 8.92 8.18 19.92
C ASP A 234 9.01 9.34 20.93
N GLU A 235 8.62 10.55 20.52
CA GLU A 235 8.68 11.74 21.34
C GLU A 235 7.63 12.80 20.97
N THR A 236 7.46 13.78 21.86
CA THR A 236 6.67 14.99 21.61
C THR A 236 7.48 15.92 20.71
N GLN A 237 6.90 16.32 19.59
CA GLN A 237 7.58 17.13 18.58
C GLN A 237 6.59 18.03 17.87
N THR A 238 7.02 19.24 17.55
CA THR A 238 6.30 20.14 16.62
C THR A 238 7.14 20.29 15.36
N GLY A 239 6.54 20.01 14.21
CA GLY A 239 7.17 20.20 12.90
C GLY A 239 6.56 21.40 12.20
N VAL A 240 7.41 22.33 11.74
CA VAL A 240 7.02 23.45 10.89
C VAL A 240 7.76 23.31 9.57
N SER A 241 7.03 23.24 8.45
CA SER A 241 7.62 23.22 7.12
C SER A 241 7.18 24.43 6.33
N LEU A 242 8.15 25.26 5.93
CA LEU A 242 7.94 26.37 5.00
C LEU A 242 8.40 25.92 3.62
N LEU A 243 7.47 25.76 2.70
CA LEU A 243 7.73 25.22 1.37
C LEU A 243 7.52 26.33 0.33
N SER A 244 8.31 26.31 -0.74
CA SER A 244 8.14 27.17 -1.92
C SER A 244 6.74 27.10 -2.55
N VAL A 245 5.98 26.04 -2.23
CA VAL A 245 4.65 25.74 -2.75
C VAL A 245 3.56 25.73 -1.66
N GLY A 246 3.90 26.05 -0.41
CA GLY A 246 2.95 25.91 0.69
C GLY A 246 3.56 25.91 2.09
N LEU A 247 2.75 25.52 3.07
CA LEU A 247 3.16 25.42 4.47
C LEU A 247 2.54 24.18 5.11
N SER A 248 3.27 23.57 6.05
CA SER A 248 2.79 22.44 6.84
C SER A 248 3.10 22.68 8.31
N LEU A 249 2.10 22.49 9.17
CA LEU A 249 2.25 22.50 10.60
C LEU A 249 1.83 21.14 11.14
N SER A 250 2.70 20.53 11.94
CA SER A 250 2.43 19.25 12.59
C SER A 250 2.77 19.34 14.07
N HIS A 251 1.95 18.70 14.90
CA HIS A 251 2.23 18.55 16.32
C HIS A 251 1.92 17.12 16.73
N GLN A 252 2.89 16.49 17.37
CA GLN A 252 2.76 15.17 17.95
C GLN A 252 3.01 15.27 19.45
N GLN A 253 2.04 14.83 20.23
CA GLN A 253 2.13 14.71 21.67
C GLN A 253 2.31 13.24 22.05
N ARG A 254 3.40 12.94 22.76
CA ARG A 254 3.71 11.61 23.29
C ARG A 254 3.41 11.57 24.80
N PHE A 255 2.52 10.66 25.20
CA PHE A 255 2.25 10.31 26.60
C PHE A 255 2.98 9.01 26.96
N GLU A 256 2.63 8.31 28.04
CA GLU A 256 3.26 7.03 28.39
C GLU A 256 2.72 5.87 27.56
N ARG A 257 1.39 5.73 27.50
CA ARG A 257 0.68 4.65 26.79
C ARG A 257 -0.03 5.11 25.51
N SER A 258 0.02 6.39 25.19
CA SER A 258 -0.65 6.95 24.03
C SER A 258 0.20 7.99 23.30
N SER A 259 -0.23 8.31 22.08
CA SER A 259 0.25 9.46 21.34
C SER A 259 -0.84 10.00 20.43
N VAL A 260 -0.87 11.32 20.29
CA VAL A 260 -1.79 12.04 19.40
C VAL A 260 -0.94 12.88 18.46
N ALA A 261 -1.18 12.78 17.16
CA ALA A 261 -0.55 13.65 16.16
C ALA A 261 -1.63 14.36 15.36
N ALA A 262 -1.42 15.64 15.07
CA ALA A 262 -2.24 16.43 14.17
C ALA A 262 -1.34 17.09 13.12
N THR A 263 -1.84 17.22 11.90
CA THR A 263 -1.14 17.90 10.80
C THR A 263 -2.13 18.75 10.02
N LEU A 264 -1.69 19.93 9.62
CA LEU A 264 -2.41 20.86 8.76
C LEU A 264 -1.47 21.28 7.63
N ASP A 265 -1.93 21.12 6.39
CA ASP A 265 -1.16 21.37 5.18
C ASP A 265 -1.93 22.34 4.28
N TYR A 266 -1.25 23.38 3.79
CA TYR A 266 -1.79 24.28 2.78
C TYR A 266 -0.81 24.39 1.62
N THR A 267 -1.28 24.13 0.41
CA THR A 267 -0.50 24.21 -0.84
C THR A 267 -1.15 25.23 -1.76
N ASN A 268 -0.33 26.11 -2.34
CA ASN A 268 -0.76 27.07 -3.36
C ASN A 268 0.39 27.27 -4.36
N LEU A 269 0.19 26.80 -5.59
CA LEU A 269 1.19 26.90 -6.65
C LEU A 269 1.17 28.25 -7.39
N GLN A 270 0.21 29.13 -7.11
CA GLN A 270 0.11 30.43 -7.80
C GLN A 270 1.39 31.28 -7.69
N PRO A 271 2.04 31.43 -6.51
CA PRO A 271 3.28 32.20 -6.42
C PRO A 271 4.42 31.55 -7.20
N TYR A 272 4.49 30.22 -7.19
CA TYR A 272 5.50 29.45 -7.92
C TYR A 272 5.36 29.63 -9.44
N TYR A 273 4.12 29.60 -9.97
CA TYR A 273 3.87 29.82 -11.40
C TYR A 273 4.18 31.25 -11.86
N GLY A 274 4.19 32.23 -10.95
CA GLY A 274 4.68 33.57 -11.23
C GLY A 274 6.21 33.64 -11.43
N MET A 275 6.96 32.69 -10.87
CA MET A 275 8.43 32.63 -10.97
C MET A 275 8.91 31.66 -12.05
N VAL A 276 8.18 30.55 -12.25
CA VAL A 276 8.51 29.52 -13.23
C VAL A 276 7.40 29.46 -14.28
N PRO A 277 7.64 29.94 -15.51
CA PRO A 277 6.67 29.90 -16.59
C PRO A 277 6.12 28.48 -16.81
N GLN A 278 4.80 28.38 -16.96
CA GLN A 278 4.12 27.12 -17.28
C GLN A 278 3.79 27.10 -18.76
N GLU A 279 3.92 25.96 -19.41
CA GLU A 279 3.58 25.78 -20.84
C GLU A 279 2.06 25.75 -21.05
N TRP A 280 1.33 25.31 -20.03
CA TRP A 280 -0.12 25.20 -20.08
C TRP A 280 -0.78 26.50 -19.61
N GLY A 281 -1.88 26.88 -20.26
CA GLY A 281 -2.67 28.05 -19.89
C GLY A 281 -3.50 27.82 -18.62
N TRP A 282 -2.86 27.85 -17.45
CA TRP A 282 -3.54 27.72 -16.16
C TRP A 282 -4.53 28.89 -15.95
N LEU A 283 -5.79 28.54 -15.72
CA LEU A 283 -6.85 29.50 -15.35
C LEU A 283 -6.87 29.72 -13.83
N LYS A 284 -6.52 28.66 -13.07
CA LYS A 284 -6.36 28.67 -11.61
C LYS A 284 -5.28 27.66 -11.24
N ALA A 285 -4.18 28.12 -10.67
CA ALA A 285 -3.12 27.24 -10.21
C ALA A 285 -3.64 26.27 -9.13
N PRO A 286 -3.05 25.06 -9.01
CA PRO A 286 -3.46 24.11 -7.98
C PRO A 286 -3.34 24.66 -6.57
N GLN A 287 -4.44 24.54 -5.84
CA GLN A 287 -4.56 24.90 -4.43
C GLN A 287 -5.14 23.72 -3.67
N ALA A 288 -4.62 23.46 -2.47
CA ALA A 288 -5.11 22.41 -1.61
C ALA A 288 -4.99 22.78 -0.13
N LEU A 289 -6.00 22.38 0.64
CA LEU A 289 -6.01 22.37 2.10
C LEU A 289 -6.19 20.93 2.57
N GLY A 290 -5.27 20.44 3.38
CA GLY A 290 -5.32 19.11 3.96
C GLY A 290 -5.16 19.16 5.47
N GLY A 291 -5.71 18.17 6.16
CA GLY A 291 -5.43 17.97 7.57
C GLY A 291 -5.61 16.52 7.97
N SER A 292 -4.89 16.09 9.00
CA SER A 292 -5.02 14.75 9.54
C SER A 292 -4.81 14.69 11.04
N VAL A 293 -5.40 13.66 11.66
CA VAL A 293 -5.27 13.34 13.09
C VAL A 293 -4.98 11.85 13.22
N ALA A 294 -3.93 11.50 13.96
CA ALA A 294 -3.56 10.14 14.31
C ALA A 294 -3.60 9.96 15.83
N LEU A 295 -4.49 9.10 16.31
CA LEU A 295 -4.59 8.66 17.70
C LEU A 295 -4.03 7.25 17.81
N ARG A 296 -3.16 7.02 18.79
CA ARG A 296 -2.51 5.74 19.04
C ARG A 296 -2.57 5.45 20.54
N GLN A 297 -3.16 4.33 20.93
CA GLN A 297 -3.30 3.89 22.33
C GLN A 297 -2.85 2.44 22.52
N ARG A 298 -1.90 2.21 23.43
CA ARG A 298 -1.51 0.88 23.88
C ARG A 298 -2.55 0.33 24.86
N THR A 299 -3.19 -0.78 24.53
CA THR A 299 -4.27 -1.40 25.33
C THR A 299 -3.77 -2.48 26.29
N GLY A 300 -2.55 -2.98 26.09
CA GLY A 300 -1.84 -3.92 26.98
C GLY A 300 -0.38 -4.02 26.55
N ASP A 301 0.35 -5.05 26.97
CA ASP A 301 1.79 -5.13 26.63
C ASP A 301 2.06 -5.25 25.13
N MET A 302 1.15 -5.92 24.40
CA MET A 302 1.25 -6.16 22.95
C MET A 302 0.04 -5.62 22.16
N GLY A 303 -0.98 -5.12 22.87
CA GLY A 303 -2.22 -4.60 22.28
C GLY A 303 -2.10 -3.14 21.84
N MET A 304 -2.68 -2.80 20.68
CA MET A 304 -2.58 -1.48 20.08
C MET A 304 -3.88 -1.09 19.36
N LEU A 305 -4.44 0.06 19.72
CA LEU A 305 -5.53 0.74 19.01
C LEU A 305 -4.97 1.94 18.26
N LYS A 306 -5.26 2.04 16.96
CA LYS A 306 -4.90 3.19 16.13
C LYS A 306 -6.14 3.74 15.45
N VAL A 307 -6.28 5.06 15.41
CA VAL A 307 -7.30 5.76 14.65
C VAL A 307 -6.61 6.86 13.85
N TYR A 308 -6.83 6.89 12.54
CA TYR A 308 -6.30 7.90 11.65
C TYR A 308 -7.45 8.50 10.84
N GLY A 309 -7.61 9.81 10.92
CA GLY A 309 -8.56 10.58 10.11
C GLY A 309 -7.81 11.59 9.25
N ALA A 310 -8.24 11.77 8.01
CA ALA A 310 -7.70 12.78 7.11
C ALA A 310 -8.82 13.42 6.29
N PHE A 311 -8.64 14.69 5.95
CA PHE A 311 -9.45 15.38 4.96
C PHE A 311 -8.56 16.14 3.99
N THR A 312 -9.03 16.32 2.76
CA THR A 312 -8.35 17.14 1.75
C THR A 312 -9.39 17.82 0.88
N ARG A 313 -9.18 19.10 0.60
CA ARG A 313 -9.93 19.87 -0.39
C ARG A 313 -8.92 20.44 -1.38
N SER A 314 -9.14 20.22 -2.67
CA SER A 314 -8.25 20.73 -3.72
C SER A 314 -9.03 21.22 -4.93
N GLU A 315 -8.45 22.18 -5.64
CA GLU A 315 -9.03 22.73 -6.86
C GLU A 315 -7.95 23.25 -7.81
N PHE A 316 -8.24 23.19 -9.11
CA PHE A 316 -7.48 23.85 -10.15
C PHE A 316 -8.31 24.01 -11.43
N ALA A 317 -7.85 24.86 -12.34
CA ALA A 317 -8.41 24.97 -13.68
C ALA A 317 -7.32 25.32 -14.69
N LEU A 318 -7.37 24.73 -15.88
CA LEU A 318 -6.36 24.89 -16.92
C LEU A 318 -6.93 24.76 -18.33
N ARG A 319 -6.22 25.28 -19.33
CA ARG A 319 -6.43 24.99 -20.74
C ARG A 319 -5.51 23.87 -21.18
N GLN A 320 -6.10 22.71 -21.43
CA GLN A 320 -5.40 21.51 -21.82
C GLN A 320 -5.14 21.56 -23.32
N PRO A 321 -3.91 21.28 -23.79
CA PRO A 321 -3.64 21.14 -25.22
C PRO A 321 -4.56 20.08 -25.86
N ASP A 322 -5.36 20.54 -26.82
CA ASP A 322 -6.38 19.77 -27.53
C ASP A 322 -6.53 20.41 -28.93
N PRO A 323 -6.35 19.65 -30.03
CA PRO A 323 -6.36 20.21 -31.39
C PRO A 323 -7.75 20.67 -31.84
N ASP A 324 -8.83 20.20 -31.21
CA ASP A 324 -10.20 20.63 -31.55
C ASP A 324 -10.60 21.94 -30.87
N PHE A 325 -9.76 22.48 -29.97
CA PHE A 325 -10.05 23.69 -29.19
C PHE A 325 -8.96 24.75 -29.38
N ALA A 326 -9.33 25.90 -29.96
CA ALA A 326 -8.42 27.04 -30.07
C ALA A 326 -7.91 27.48 -28.68
N GLY A 327 -6.59 27.45 -28.48
CA GLY A 327 -5.95 27.77 -27.21
C GLY A 327 -6.08 26.68 -26.12
N GLY A 328 -6.55 25.48 -26.49
CA GLY A 328 -6.71 24.35 -25.60
C GLY A 328 -8.08 24.28 -24.92
N ARG A 329 -8.51 23.05 -24.61
CA ARG A 329 -9.78 22.74 -23.97
C ARG A 329 -9.77 23.19 -22.50
N PRO A 330 -10.67 24.06 -22.04
CA PRO A 330 -10.74 24.45 -20.64
C PRO A 330 -11.23 23.28 -19.79
N ILE A 331 -10.52 22.98 -18.70
CA ILE A 331 -10.87 21.91 -17.76
C ILE A 331 -10.70 22.44 -16.33
N GLY A 332 -11.77 22.37 -15.54
CA GLY A 332 -11.75 22.61 -14.10
C GLY A 332 -11.89 21.32 -13.30
N LEU A 333 -11.21 21.24 -12.15
CA LEU A 333 -11.34 20.17 -11.18
C LEU A 333 -11.54 20.75 -9.77
N GLU A 334 -12.55 20.25 -9.06
CA GLU A 334 -12.73 20.43 -7.63
C GLU A 334 -12.83 19.05 -6.97
N ASN A 335 -12.12 18.82 -5.87
CA ASN A 335 -12.19 17.58 -5.10
C ASN A 335 -12.27 17.85 -3.60
N GLN A 336 -13.08 17.03 -2.93
CA GLN A 336 -13.14 16.91 -1.48
C GLN A 336 -13.03 15.44 -1.11
N ASN A 337 -12.15 15.13 -0.18
CA ASN A 337 -11.90 13.77 0.28
C ASN A 337 -11.87 13.72 1.80
N GLN A 338 -12.45 12.65 2.34
CA GLN A 338 -12.48 12.33 3.75
C GLN A 338 -12.13 10.85 3.91
N TYR A 339 -11.20 10.56 4.80
CA TYR A 339 -10.73 9.21 5.09
C TYR A 339 -10.68 8.99 6.60
N LEU A 340 -11.17 7.84 7.05
CA LEU A 340 -11.08 7.38 8.43
C LEU A 340 -10.61 5.94 8.45
N ASN A 341 -9.69 5.61 9.34
CA ASN A 341 -9.15 4.26 9.51
C ASN A 341 -8.92 3.97 10.98
N ALA A 342 -9.65 2.99 11.52
CA ALA A 342 -9.48 2.51 12.89
C ALA A 342 -9.02 1.05 12.85
N THR A 343 -7.89 0.76 13.48
CA THR A 343 -7.36 -0.61 13.60
C THR A 343 -7.07 -0.96 15.04
N PHE A 344 -7.32 -2.20 15.39
CA PHE A 344 -7.03 -2.77 16.68
C PHE A 344 -6.29 -4.08 16.49
N ARG A 345 -5.14 -4.21 17.15
CA ARG A 345 -4.44 -5.49 17.28
C ARG A 345 -4.36 -5.88 18.75
N SER A 346 -4.53 -7.17 19.01
CA SER A 346 -4.33 -7.73 20.35
C SER A 346 -3.82 -9.16 20.24
N PRO A 347 -2.85 -9.58 21.09
CA PRO A 347 -2.66 -10.99 21.32
C PRO A 347 -3.94 -11.59 21.92
N LEU A 348 -4.17 -12.87 21.63
CA LEU A 348 -5.18 -13.73 22.23
C LEU A 348 -4.47 -14.92 22.90
N ARG A 349 -5.24 -15.88 23.40
CA ARG A 349 -4.69 -17.08 24.04
C ARG A 349 -4.17 -18.11 23.03
N ARG A 350 -3.28 -19.00 23.47
CA ARG A 350 -2.73 -20.12 22.68
C ARG A 350 -2.05 -19.69 21.36
N GLY A 351 -1.30 -18.59 21.37
CA GLY A 351 -0.55 -18.12 20.20
C GLY A 351 -1.38 -17.43 19.12
N TRP A 352 -2.69 -17.31 19.33
CA TRP A 352 -3.54 -16.51 18.46
C TRP A 352 -3.29 -15.03 18.69
N SER A 353 -3.43 -14.24 17.63
CA SER A 353 -3.54 -12.79 17.67
C SER A 353 -4.67 -12.37 16.75
N LEU A 354 -5.37 -11.30 17.13
CA LEU A 354 -6.42 -10.68 16.34
C LEU A 354 -5.91 -9.33 15.83
N GLN A 355 -6.02 -9.12 14.52
CA GLN A 355 -5.96 -7.81 13.90
C GLN A 355 -7.32 -7.54 13.25
N THR A 356 -7.98 -6.48 13.69
CA THR A 356 -9.27 -6.07 13.15
C THR A 356 -9.28 -4.57 12.87
N GLY A 357 -10.13 -4.13 11.96
CA GLY A 357 -10.26 -2.70 11.70
C GLY A 357 -11.39 -2.37 10.75
N VAL A 358 -11.69 -1.08 10.71
CA VAL A 358 -12.68 -0.47 9.82
C VAL A 358 -12.08 0.77 9.17
N ALA A 359 -12.24 0.91 7.86
CA ALA A 359 -11.90 2.10 7.11
C ALA A 359 -13.15 2.66 6.41
N GLY A 360 -13.27 3.98 6.36
CA GLY A 360 -14.33 4.69 5.64
C GLY A 360 -13.73 5.76 4.74
N THR A 361 -14.23 5.86 3.50
CA THR A 361 -13.83 6.90 2.54
C THR A 361 -15.06 7.59 1.97
N ARG A 362 -14.99 8.91 1.83
CA ARG A 362 -15.88 9.69 0.98
C ARG A 362 -15.03 10.57 0.07
N ASP A 363 -15.18 10.38 -1.24
CA ASP A 363 -14.49 11.16 -2.27
C ASP A 363 -15.53 11.79 -3.19
N GLU A 364 -15.48 13.10 -3.32
CA GLU A 364 -16.40 13.89 -4.12
C GLU A 364 -15.58 14.71 -5.11
N GLN A 365 -15.86 14.53 -6.39
CA GLN A 365 -15.08 15.12 -7.47
C GLN A 365 -16.01 15.76 -8.49
N THR A 366 -15.74 17.01 -8.83
CA THR A 366 -16.41 17.71 -9.93
C THR A 366 -15.39 18.07 -11.00
N VAL A 367 -15.60 17.57 -12.21
CA VAL A 367 -14.82 17.90 -13.41
C VAL A 367 -15.70 18.70 -14.36
N ARG A 368 -15.18 19.80 -14.88
CA ARG A 368 -15.88 20.63 -15.88
C ARG A 368 -15.01 20.78 -17.13
N PRO A 369 -15.07 19.82 -18.08
CA PRO A 369 -14.31 19.89 -19.31
C PRO A 369 -15.15 20.58 -20.40
N ASP A 370 -14.82 21.82 -20.69
CA ASP A 370 -15.59 22.72 -21.58
C ASP A 370 -17.04 22.93 -21.09
N ALA A 371 -18.06 22.74 -21.93
CA ALA A 371 -19.47 22.90 -21.55
C ALA A 371 -20.02 21.71 -20.74
N GLN A 372 -19.25 20.63 -20.61
CA GLN A 372 -19.67 19.41 -19.93
C GLN A 372 -19.53 19.55 -18.41
N TYR A 373 -20.39 18.84 -17.68
CA TYR A 373 -20.34 18.72 -16.23
C TYR A 373 -20.31 17.25 -15.83
N LEU A 374 -19.33 16.89 -15.00
CA LEU A 374 -19.21 15.57 -14.40
C LEU A 374 -19.06 15.72 -12.88
N HIS A 375 -19.91 15.06 -12.12
CA HIS A 375 -19.85 15.07 -10.67
C HIS A 375 -19.97 13.66 -10.12
N ASP A 376 -18.88 13.17 -9.54
CA ASP A 376 -18.73 11.84 -8.99
C ASP A 376 -18.71 11.90 -7.46
N VAL A 377 -19.46 10.99 -6.83
CA VAL A 377 -19.45 10.76 -5.39
C VAL A 377 -19.20 9.28 -5.16
N GLU A 378 -18.08 8.98 -4.50
CA GLU A 378 -17.74 7.64 -4.04
C GLU A 378 -17.74 7.59 -2.51
N GLN A 379 -18.48 6.64 -1.97
CA GLN A 379 -18.53 6.37 -0.54
C GLN A 379 -18.24 4.89 -0.32
N SER A 380 -17.39 4.58 0.65
CA SER A 380 -17.10 3.19 1.00
C SER A 380 -16.84 3.02 2.49
N VAL A 381 -17.19 1.84 2.98
CA VAL A 381 -16.82 1.34 4.31
C VAL A 381 -16.30 -0.07 4.14
N VAL A 382 -15.13 -0.35 4.72
CA VAL A 382 -14.49 -1.66 4.71
C VAL A 382 -14.23 -2.10 6.12
N GLY A 383 -14.66 -3.32 6.46
CA GLY A 383 -14.33 -3.99 7.70
C GLY A 383 -13.45 -5.21 7.42
N ARG A 384 -12.47 -5.45 8.28
CA ARG A 384 -11.56 -6.60 8.15
C ARG A 384 -11.22 -7.18 9.50
N ALA A 385 -11.17 -8.51 9.60
CA ALA A 385 -10.70 -9.24 10.77
C ALA A 385 -9.74 -10.35 10.34
N VAL A 386 -8.65 -10.52 11.08
CA VAL A 386 -7.57 -11.46 10.79
C VAL A 386 -7.16 -12.13 12.09
N LEU A 387 -7.20 -13.44 12.11
CA LEU A 387 -6.67 -14.26 13.18
C LEU A 387 -5.38 -14.91 12.70
N THR A 388 -4.30 -14.69 13.43
CA THR A 388 -2.99 -15.31 13.14
C THR A 388 -2.58 -16.16 14.32
N ASN A 389 -2.27 -17.44 14.08
CA ASN A 389 -1.68 -18.34 15.06
C ASN A 389 -0.25 -18.67 14.66
N ASP A 390 0.70 -17.94 15.23
CA ASP A 390 2.14 -18.18 15.03
C ASP A 390 2.66 -19.34 15.88
N SER A 391 1.80 -19.96 16.70
CA SER A 391 2.11 -21.15 17.50
C SER A 391 1.28 -22.38 17.10
N ALA A 392 0.69 -22.35 15.89
CA ALA A 392 -0.14 -23.44 15.37
C ALA A 392 0.63 -24.77 15.28
N GLY A 393 1.92 -24.68 14.98
CA GLY A 393 2.89 -25.74 15.16
C GLY A 393 4.31 -25.20 15.19
N THR A 394 5.29 -26.10 15.37
CA THR A 394 6.71 -25.74 15.33
C THR A 394 7.16 -25.29 13.93
N TYR A 395 6.52 -25.83 12.89
CA TYR A 395 6.94 -25.67 11.49
C TYR A 395 5.93 -24.92 10.63
N PHE A 396 4.75 -24.56 11.16
CA PHE A 396 3.77 -23.82 10.39
C PHE A 396 3.00 -22.82 11.25
N ASN A 397 2.58 -21.72 10.62
CA ASN A 397 1.59 -20.81 11.17
C ASN A 397 0.25 -20.95 10.44
N LEU A 398 -0.80 -20.37 11.00
CA LEU A 398 -2.10 -20.29 10.35
C LEU A 398 -2.63 -18.86 10.41
N LYS A 399 -2.96 -18.30 9.26
CA LYS A 399 -3.63 -17.01 9.12
C LYS A 399 -4.99 -17.22 8.49
N LEU A 400 -6.03 -16.74 9.15
CA LEU A 400 -7.40 -16.74 8.68
C LEU A 400 -7.92 -15.32 8.67
N GLY A 401 -8.67 -14.92 7.65
CA GLY A 401 -9.26 -13.59 7.65
C GLY A 401 -10.56 -13.49 6.87
N ALA A 402 -11.33 -12.48 7.22
CA ALA A 402 -12.55 -12.08 6.57
C ALA A 402 -12.51 -10.57 6.30
N GLU A 403 -13.07 -10.16 5.17
CA GLU A 403 -13.16 -8.77 4.74
C GLU A 403 -14.55 -8.52 4.16
N GLY A 404 -15.15 -7.40 4.51
CA GLY A 404 -16.43 -6.95 3.98
C GLY A 404 -16.31 -5.51 3.51
N LEU A 405 -16.89 -5.18 2.35
CA LEU A 405 -16.92 -3.84 1.80
C LEU A 405 -18.34 -3.49 1.36
N GLY A 406 -18.81 -2.33 1.82
CA GLY A 406 -19.96 -1.64 1.25
C GLY A 406 -19.48 -0.41 0.50
N GLN A 407 -19.90 -0.24 -0.76
CA GLN A 407 -19.50 0.88 -1.60
C GLN A 407 -20.71 1.41 -2.36
N ARG A 408 -20.82 2.73 -2.45
CA ARG A 408 -21.78 3.43 -3.28
C ARG A 408 -21.02 4.38 -4.18
N TYR A 409 -21.23 4.24 -5.48
CA TYR A 409 -20.69 5.15 -6.49
C TYR A 409 -21.84 5.80 -7.23
N GLN A 410 -21.78 7.10 -7.40
CA GLN A 410 -22.76 7.87 -8.15
C GLN A 410 -22.05 8.89 -9.03
N GLN A 411 -22.51 8.99 -10.28
CA GLN A 411 -22.08 9.97 -11.25
C GLN A 411 -23.27 10.77 -11.73
N GLN A 412 -23.13 12.09 -11.76
CA GLN A 412 -24.01 13.00 -12.47
C GLN A 412 -23.27 13.53 -13.69
N TYR A 413 -23.87 13.40 -14.86
CA TYR A 413 -23.31 13.84 -16.13
C TYR A 413 -24.26 14.82 -16.83
N GLN A 414 -23.71 15.88 -17.39
CA GLN A 414 -24.41 16.84 -18.24
C GLN A 414 -23.55 17.11 -19.48
N ALA A 415 -24.13 16.89 -20.68
CA ALA A 415 -23.40 17.05 -21.94
C ALA A 415 -23.21 18.52 -22.36
N SER A 416 -24.17 19.38 -22.04
CA SER A 416 -24.13 20.83 -22.24
C SER A 416 -24.97 21.52 -21.17
N ALA A 417 -24.96 22.86 -21.11
CA ALA A 417 -25.76 23.61 -20.14
C ALA A 417 -27.28 23.37 -20.29
N GLU A 418 -27.73 23.09 -21.52
CA GLU A 418 -29.12 22.86 -21.90
C GLU A 418 -29.55 21.39 -21.79
N ALA A 419 -28.59 20.45 -21.79
CA ALA A 419 -28.87 19.04 -21.70
C ALA A 419 -29.34 18.63 -20.28
N PRO A 420 -30.27 17.66 -20.13
CA PRO A 420 -30.67 17.18 -18.83
C PRO A 420 -29.51 16.48 -18.11
N ARG A 421 -29.45 16.63 -16.78
CA ARG A 421 -28.49 15.91 -15.95
C ARG A 421 -28.90 14.44 -15.82
N GLN A 422 -28.03 13.55 -16.26
CA GLN A 422 -28.19 12.11 -16.13
C GLN A 422 -27.47 11.60 -14.88
N ARG A 423 -28.09 10.66 -14.16
CA ARG A 423 -27.52 10.07 -12.95
C ARG A 423 -27.33 8.58 -13.16
N LEU A 424 -26.09 8.13 -13.05
CA LEU A 424 -25.69 6.73 -13.05
C LEU A 424 -25.02 6.40 -11.72
N GLY A 425 -24.92 5.12 -11.39
CA GLY A 425 -24.27 4.69 -10.16
C GLY A 425 -24.64 3.28 -9.77
N PHE A 426 -23.88 2.70 -8.86
CA PHE A 426 -24.09 1.34 -8.37
C PHE A 426 -23.89 1.26 -6.86
N GLU A 427 -24.43 0.20 -6.27
CA GLU A 427 -24.19 -0.18 -4.88
C GLU A 427 -23.56 -1.56 -4.83
N GLU A 428 -22.32 -1.63 -4.34
CA GLU A 428 -21.55 -2.84 -4.22
C GLU A 428 -21.48 -3.31 -2.76
N ALA A 429 -21.65 -4.61 -2.59
CA ALA A 429 -21.41 -5.30 -1.34
C ALA A 429 -20.49 -6.50 -1.64
N ARG A 430 -19.24 -6.40 -1.20
CA ARG A 430 -18.26 -7.48 -1.32
C ARG A 430 -18.02 -8.16 0.01
N VAL A 431 -17.88 -9.48 -0.04
CA VAL A 431 -17.52 -10.30 1.11
C VAL A 431 -16.44 -11.27 0.68
N ALA A 432 -15.35 -11.31 1.43
CA ALA A 432 -14.22 -12.17 1.16
C ALA A 432 -13.78 -12.91 2.43
N ALA A 433 -13.24 -14.11 2.22
CA ALA A 433 -12.55 -14.88 3.24
C ALA A 433 -11.25 -15.42 2.65
N PHE A 434 -10.22 -15.51 3.48
CA PHE A 434 -8.94 -16.10 3.08
C PHE A 434 -8.34 -16.94 4.20
N ALA A 435 -7.53 -17.91 3.78
CA ALA A 435 -6.68 -18.70 4.64
C ALA A 435 -5.28 -18.76 4.02
N GLU A 436 -4.25 -18.67 4.85
CA GLU A 436 -2.85 -18.73 4.43
C GLU A 436 -2.01 -19.38 5.52
N SER A 437 -1.01 -20.17 5.12
CA SER A 437 -0.08 -20.83 6.02
C SER A 437 1.32 -20.76 5.44
N ASP A 438 2.27 -20.31 6.26
CA ASP A 438 3.70 -20.50 6.04
C ASP A 438 4.12 -21.85 6.63
N ILE A 439 4.82 -22.67 5.85
CA ILE A 439 5.19 -24.04 6.17
C ILE A 439 6.71 -24.18 5.94
N ALA A 440 7.46 -24.41 7.01
CA ALA A 440 8.87 -24.78 6.95
C ALA A 440 9.02 -26.29 6.74
N PHE A 441 9.53 -26.69 5.58
CA PHE A 441 9.88 -28.09 5.31
C PHE A 441 11.29 -28.44 5.83
N SER A 442 12.19 -27.45 5.82
CA SER A 442 13.52 -27.52 6.42
C SER A 442 14.01 -26.11 6.74
N ASN A 443 15.22 -26.00 7.28
CA ASN A 443 15.89 -24.73 7.60
C ASN A 443 16.01 -23.81 6.39
N ASN A 444 16.20 -24.45 5.23
CA ASN A 444 16.52 -23.78 3.99
C ASN A 444 15.31 -23.78 3.04
N LEU A 445 14.18 -24.40 3.38
CA LEU A 445 13.03 -24.53 2.49
C LEU A 445 11.73 -24.17 3.21
N VAL A 446 11.11 -23.09 2.77
CA VAL A 446 9.82 -22.59 3.28
C VAL A 446 8.84 -22.45 2.12
N ALA A 447 7.58 -22.77 2.37
CA ALA A 447 6.47 -22.57 1.45
C ALA A 447 5.38 -21.71 2.07
N ARG A 448 4.61 -21.02 1.23
CA ARG A 448 3.35 -20.38 1.60
C ARG A 448 2.25 -20.88 0.70
N ALA A 449 1.25 -21.49 1.28
CA ALA A 449 0.03 -21.86 0.59
C ALA A 449 -1.11 -20.99 1.12
N GLY A 450 -1.88 -20.40 0.21
CA GLY A 450 -3.03 -19.58 0.59
C GLY A 450 -4.12 -19.62 -0.45
N ALA A 451 -5.35 -19.36 -0.02
CA ALA A 451 -6.49 -19.21 -0.91
C ALA A 451 -7.39 -18.09 -0.40
N ARG A 452 -7.97 -17.35 -1.35
CA ARG A 452 -8.98 -16.32 -1.08
C ARG A 452 -10.22 -16.58 -1.91
N ALA A 453 -11.39 -16.46 -1.29
CA ALA A 453 -12.68 -16.47 -1.97
C ALA A 453 -13.38 -15.13 -1.75
N GLU A 454 -14.08 -14.63 -2.76
CA GLU A 454 -14.80 -13.36 -2.68
C GLU A 454 -16.07 -13.35 -3.54
N TYR A 455 -17.13 -12.75 -3.01
CA TYR A 455 -18.38 -12.49 -3.71
C TYR A 455 -18.51 -10.99 -4.00
N SER A 456 -19.01 -10.65 -5.19
CA SER A 456 -19.45 -9.30 -5.55
C SER A 456 -20.95 -9.33 -5.81
N LYS A 457 -21.68 -8.40 -5.18
CA LYS A 457 -23.12 -8.21 -5.38
C LYS A 457 -23.41 -7.66 -6.76
N VAL A 458 -22.61 -6.71 -7.25
CA VAL A 458 -22.82 -6.10 -8.58
C VAL A 458 -22.60 -7.12 -9.69
N LEU A 459 -21.59 -7.98 -9.56
CA LEU A 459 -21.33 -9.04 -10.54
C LEU A 459 -22.22 -10.27 -10.35
N GLY A 460 -22.87 -10.42 -9.19
CA GLY A 460 -23.67 -11.58 -8.83
C GLY A 460 -22.88 -12.90 -8.79
N ARG A 461 -21.57 -12.85 -8.50
CA ARG A 461 -20.65 -13.98 -8.72
C ARG A 461 -19.63 -14.14 -7.60
N TRP A 462 -19.25 -15.40 -7.36
CA TRP A 462 -18.10 -15.78 -6.55
C TRP A 462 -16.83 -15.90 -7.39
N ASN A 463 -15.70 -15.62 -6.77
CA ASN A 463 -14.36 -15.87 -7.30
C ASN A 463 -13.51 -16.61 -6.26
N ALA A 464 -12.60 -17.47 -6.74
CA ALA A 464 -11.63 -18.18 -5.92
C ALA A 464 -10.21 -17.99 -6.47
N ALA A 465 -9.26 -17.76 -5.57
CA ALA A 465 -7.91 -17.35 -5.90
C ALA A 465 -6.88 -18.10 -5.04
N PRO A 466 -6.48 -19.34 -5.42
CA PRO A 466 -5.39 -20.06 -4.77
C PRO A 466 -4.02 -19.50 -5.16
N ARG A 467 -3.06 -19.61 -4.25
CA ARG A 467 -1.70 -19.07 -4.36
C ARG A 467 -0.71 -19.98 -3.65
N LEU A 468 0.49 -20.09 -4.23
CA LEU A 468 1.59 -20.87 -3.71
C LEU A 468 2.90 -20.08 -3.91
N ALA A 469 3.73 -20.02 -2.88
CA ALA A 469 5.10 -19.52 -2.99
C ALA A 469 6.07 -20.50 -2.31
N LEU A 470 7.28 -20.58 -2.85
CA LEU A 470 8.38 -21.40 -2.35
C LEU A 470 9.63 -20.51 -2.21
N ALA A 471 10.40 -20.73 -1.16
CA ALA A 471 11.63 -20.03 -0.87
C ALA A 471 12.68 -21.05 -0.43
N TYR A 472 13.80 -21.09 -1.15
CA TYR A 472 14.95 -21.94 -0.86
C TYR A 472 16.21 -21.10 -0.60
N GLN A 473 16.83 -21.27 0.57
CA GLN A 473 18.09 -20.63 0.91
C GLN A 473 19.26 -21.45 0.38
N LEU A 474 20.04 -20.85 -0.51
CA LEU A 474 21.21 -21.47 -1.13
C LEU A 474 22.43 -21.38 -0.20
N SER A 475 22.62 -20.22 0.43
CA SER A 475 23.65 -19.96 1.43
C SER A 475 23.25 -18.79 2.33
N GLU A 476 24.07 -18.44 3.31
CA GLU A 476 23.84 -17.24 4.14
C GLU A 476 23.71 -15.98 3.25
N GLY A 477 22.55 -15.31 3.35
CA GLY A 477 22.22 -14.13 2.55
C GLY A 477 21.87 -14.39 1.08
N GLU A 478 21.78 -15.64 0.61
CA GLU A 478 21.41 -15.99 -0.76
C GLU A 478 20.18 -16.89 -0.82
N GLN A 479 19.21 -16.51 -1.65
CA GLN A 479 17.92 -17.16 -1.72
C GLN A 479 17.40 -17.24 -3.16
N LEU A 480 16.79 -18.37 -3.50
CA LEU A 480 15.94 -18.54 -4.67
C LEU A 480 14.48 -18.63 -4.19
N SER A 481 13.56 -17.94 -4.85
CA SER A 481 12.12 -18.08 -4.58
C SER A 481 11.30 -18.17 -5.85
N GLY A 482 10.18 -18.88 -5.78
CA GLY A 482 9.21 -19.00 -6.86
C GLY A 482 7.81 -18.72 -6.32
N ALA A 483 6.95 -18.12 -7.13
CA ALA A 483 5.56 -17.90 -6.77
C ALA A 483 4.61 -18.09 -7.94
N TRP A 484 3.44 -18.62 -7.63
CA TRP A 484 2.33 -18.85 -8.54
C TRP A 484 1.01 -18.47 -7.87
N GLY A 485 0.06 -17.94 -8.63
CA GLY A 485 -1.30 -17.81 -8.11
C GLY A 485 -2.27 -17.08 -9.02
N TYR A 486 -3.55 -17.17 -8.64
CA TYR A 486 -4.63 -16.40 -9.25
C TYR A 486 -4.86 -15.08 -8.52
N PHE A 487 -5.02 -14.03 -9.31
CA PHE A 487 -5.27 -12.66 -8.88
C PHE A 487 -6.44 -12.10 -9.67
N TYR A 488 -7.20 -11.20 -9.05
CA TYR A 488 -8.46 -10.74 -9.60
C TYR A 488 -8.80 -9.34 -9.10
N GLN A 489 -9.68 -8.67 -9.83
CA GLN A 489 -10.35 -7.45 -9.39
C GLN A 489 -11.75 -7.35 -10.03
N THR A 490 -12.64 -6.58 -9.43
CA THR A 490 -13.83 -6.11 -10.14
C THR A 490 -13.41 -5.10 -11.22
N PRO A 491 -14.17 -4.98 -12.33
CA PRO A 491 -13.97 -3.90 -13.27
C PRO A 491 -13.96 -2.52 -12.58
N ALA A 492 -13.31 -1.53 -13.19
CA ALA A 492 -13.23 -0.20 -12.59
C ALA A 492 -14.62 0.48 -12.47
N ASN A 493 -14.76 1.42 -11.52
CA ASN A 493 -16.04 2.08 -11.22
C ASN A 493 -16.71 2.71 -12.47
N ASP A 494 -15.90 3.24 -13.39
CA ASP A 494 -16.37 3.82 -14.65
C ASP A 494 -17.04 2.81 -15.58
N LEU A 495 -16.61 1.54 -15.51
CA LEU A 495 -17.20 0.43 -16.25
C LEU A 495 -18.39 -0.17 -15.48
N MET A 496 -18.27 -0.35 -14.16
CA MET A 496 -19.31 -0.96 -13.34
C MET A 496 -20.62 -0.14 -13.30
N ARG A 497 -20.54 1.20 -13.35
CA ARG A 497 -21.74 2.06 -13.34
C ARG A 497 -22.74 1.74 -14.47
N ILE A 498 -22.25 1.15 -15.57
CA ILE A 498 -23.04 0.75 -16.74
C ILE A 498 -23.11 -0.78 -16.81
N GLY A 499 -21.98 -1.46 -16.62
CA GLY A 499 -21.85 -2.90 -16.72
C GLY A 499 -22.65 -3.70 -15.69
N GLN A 500 -23.11 -3.08 -14.59
CA GLN A 500 -24.02 -3.72 -13.63
C GLN A 500 -25.36 -4.17 -14.24
N TYR A 501 -25.77 -3.60 -15.38
CA TYR A 501 -26.99 -3.99 -16.10
C TYR A 501 -26.75 -5.16 -17.06
N VAL A 502 -25.61 -5.85 -16.94
CA VAL A 502 -25.17 -6.91 -17.85
C VAL A 502 -24.83 -8.16 -17.06
N ASP A 503 -25.53 -9.26 -17.34
CA ASP A 503 -25.34 -10.53 -16.62
C ASP A 503 -23.98 -11.21 -16.89
N ASN A 504 -23.28 -10.79 -17.96
CA ASN A 504 -22.05 -11.41 -18.44
C ASN A 504 -20.76 -10.78 -17.90
N LEU A 505 -20.83 -9.71 -17.11
CA LEU A 505 -19.65 -9.10 -16.53
C LEU A 505 -19.05 -10.03 -15.45
N ARG A 506 -17.73 -10.20 -15.47
CA ARG A 506 -16.99 -11.06 -14.57
C ARG A 506 -15.89 -10.28 -13.86
N PHE A 507 -15.32 -10.90 -12.83
CA PHE A 507 -14.04 -10.46 -12.30
C PHE A 507 -12.97 -10.52 -13.41
N GLU A 508 -12.20 -9.46 -13.54
CA GLU A 508 -10.99 -9.45 -14.34
C GLU A 508 -9.94 -10.31 -13.62
N ARG A 509 -9.11 -11.03 -14.35
CA ARG A 509 -8.19 -12.02 -13.77
C ARG A 509 -6.78 -11.92 -14.35
N ALA A 510 -5.79 -12.17 -13.49
CA ALA A 510 -4.40 -12.37 -13.86
C ALA A 510 -3.83 -13.61 -13.16
N VAL A 511 -3.10 -14.46 -13.88
CA VAL A 511 -2.30 -15.54 -13.31
C VAL A 511 -0.86 -15.08 -13.28
N HIS A 512 -0.19 -15.18 -12.14
CA HIS A 512 1.22 -14.80 -12.02
C HIS A 512 2.12 -16.03 -11.89
N TYR A 513 3.27 -15.97 -12.56
CA TYR A 513 4.40 -16.88 -12.39
C TYR A 513 5.65 -16.03 -12.16
N LEU A 514 6.37 -16.29 -11.07
CA LEU A 514 7.54 -15.52 -10.66
C LEU A 514 8.67 -16.47 -10.28
N LEU A 515 9.89 -16.11 -10.67
CA LEU A 515 11.13 -16.74 -10.22
C LEU A 515 12.14 -15.65 -9.86
N THR A 516 12.59 -15.63 -8.61
CA THR A 516 13.42 -14.57 -8.03
C THR A 516 14.70 -15.17 -7.46
N TYR A 517 15.86 -14.61 -7.82
CA TYR A 517 17.11 -14.80 -7.10
C TYR A 517 17.46 -13.52 -6.35
N GLN A 518 17.83 -13.66 -5.07
CA GLN A 518 18.20 -12.54 -4.22
C GLN A 518 19.47 -12.86 -3.43
N ARG A 519 20.35 -11.87 -3.35
CA ARG A 519 21.56 -11.89 -2.52
C ARG A 519 21.66 -10.60 -1.72
N ILE A 520 21.58 -10.70 -0.40
CA ILE A 520 21.79 -9.59 0.54
C ILE A 520 23.00 -9.93 1.40
N LYS A 521 24.13 -9.29 1.13
CA LYS A 521 25.38 -9.55 1.86
C LYS A 521 26.22 -8.29 1.96
N ASN A 522 26.72 -7.99 3.15
CA ASN A 522 27.62 -6.85 3.39
C ASN A 522 27.03 -5.49 2.93
N ASN A 523 25.78 -5.19 3.31
CA ASN A 523 25.04 -3.98 2.91
C ASN A 523 24.90 -3.78 1.38
N ARG A 524 25.06 -4.84 0.61
CA ARG A 524 24.79 -4.88 -0.83
C ARG A 524 23.63 -5.82 -1.09
N THR A 525 22.74 -5.39 -1.97
CA THR A 525 21.56 -6.13 -2.37
C THR A 525 21.60 -6.31 -3.87
N PHE A 526 21.65 -7.56 -4.32
CA PHE A 526 21.38 -7.94 -5.70
C PHE A 526 20.09 -8.72 -5.75
N ARG A 527 19.22 -8.39 -6.69
CA ARG A 527 17.98 -9.12 -6.94
C ARG A 527 17.73 -9.18 -8.44
N THR A 528 17.33 -10.34 -8.92
CA THR A 528 16.79 -10.49 -10.26
C THR A 528 15.53 -11.34 -10.22
N GLU A 529 14.55 -10.99 -11.04
CA GLU A 529 13.26 -11.66 -11.07
C GLU A 529 12.77 -11.81 -12.51
N ALA A 530 12.50 -13.04 -12.94
CA ALA A 530 11.77 -13.33 -14.16
C ALA A 530 10.29 -13.50 -13.83
N TYR A 531 9.41 -12.96 -14.67
CA TYR A 531 7.97 -13.04 -14.46
C TYR A 531 7.20 -13.29 -15.75
N TYR A 532 6.05 -13.95 -15.60
CA TYR A 532 5.04 -14.12 -16.62
C TYR A 532 3.65 -13.90 -16.00
N LYS A 533 2.83 -13.10 -16.66
CA LYS A 533 1.45 -12.79 -16.28
C LYS A 533 0.54 -13.11 -17.45
N ASP A 534 -0.54 -13.84 -17.19
CA ASP A 534 -1.57 -14.16 -18.16
C ASP A 534 -2.90 -13.51 -17.73
N TYR A 535 -3.43 -12.61 -18.56
CA TYR A 535 -4.65 -11.86 -18.29
C TYR A 535 -5.84 -12.49 -19.01
N ALA A 536 -6.95 -12.63 -18.29
CA ALA A 536 -8.21 -13.12 -18.81
C ALA A 536 -9.38 -12.31 -18.27
N HIS A 537 -10.49 -12.34 -19.00
CA HIS A 537 -11.73 -11.68 -18.62
C HIS A 537 -11.62 -10.17 -18.43
N LEU A 538 -10.68 -9.51 -19.13
CA LEU A 538 -10.61 -8.05 -19.13
C LEU A 538 -11.89 -7.49 -19.76
N THR A 539 -12.41 -6.42 -19.18
CA THR A 539 -13.65 -5.81 -19.65
C THR A 539 -13.40 -5.13 -20.99
N ARG A 540 -14.21 -5.47 -21.99
CA ARG A 540 -14.26 -4.87 -23.33
C ARG A 540 -15.63 -4.25 -23.57
N TYR A 541 -15.67 -3.25 -24.43
CA TYR A 541 -16.92 -2.76 -24.98
C TYR A 541 -16.73 -2.43 -26.47
N GLU A 542 -17.62 -2.98 -27.30
CA GLU A 542 -17.63 -2.67 -28.73
C GLU A 542 -18.32 -1.32 -28.97
N GLY A 543 -17.69 -0.46 -29.77
CA GLY A 543 -18.33 0.74 -30.29
C GLY A 543 -17.98 0.90 -31.76
N SER A 544 -18.98 1.14 -32.62
CA SER A 544 -18.79 1.57 -34.01
C SER A 544 -18.28 3.02 -34.12
N ALA A 545 -17.53 3.51 -33.13
CA ALA A 545 -17.38 4.94 -32.85
C ALA A 545 -15.96 5.32 -32.41
N LEU A 546 -14.92 4.75 -33.06
CA LEU A 546 -13.60 5.40 -33.07
C LEU A 546 -13.59 6.71 -33.89
N THR A 547 -14.73 7.12 -34.45
CA THR A 547 -14.86 8.25 -35.41
C THR A 547 -15.85 9.33 -35.01
N THR A 548 -16.59 9.23 -33.90
CA THR A 548 -17.55 10.27 -33.49
C THR A 548 -17.44 10.58 -32.01
N ASN A 549 -17.22 11.86 -31.71
CA ASN A 549 -17.08 12.41 -30.38
C ASN A 549 -18.44 12.50 -29.64
N VAL A 550 -19.27 11.47 -29.77
CA VAL A 550 -20.48 11.30 -28.97
C VAL A 550 -20.08 10.50 -27.73
N PRO A 551 -20.29 11.04 -26.51
CA PRO A 551 -20.16 10.23 -25.32
C PRO A 551 -21.22 9.13 -25.41
N LEU A 552 -20.81 7.90 -25.69
CA LEU A 552 -21.63 6.71 -25.55
C LEU A 552 -21.30 5.98 -24.24
N PRO A 553 -21.87 6.38 -23.08
CA PRO A 553 -21.79 5.56 -21.88
C PRO A 553 -23.10 4.82 -21.55
N PHE A 554 -23.99 4.54 -22.50
CA PHE A 554 -25.35 4.04 -22.16
C PHE A 554 -25.81 2.79 -22.90
N VAL A 555 -24.93 2.00 -23.51
CA VAL A 555 -25.33 0.72 -24.10
C VAL A 555 -24.77 -0.43 -23.25
N PRO A 556 -25.47 -0.87 -22.19
CA PRO A 556 -25.06 -2.03 -21.41
C PRO A 556 -24.70 -3.25 -22.26
N ALA A 557 -25.47 -3.52 -23.32
CA ALA A 557 -25.27 -4.68 -24.19
C ALA A 557 -23.87 -4.74 -24.87
N ALA A 558 -23.14 -3.63 -24.93
CA ALA A 558 -21.79 -3.59 -25.51
C ALA A 558 -20.71 -4.17 -24.59
N TYR A 559 -20.95 -4.26 -23.27
CA TYR A 559 -19.93 -4.64 -22.29
C TYR A 559 -19.78 -6.16 -22.16
N GLN A 560 -18.54 -6.65 -22.26
CA GLN A 560 -18.23 -8.09 -22.20
C GLN A 560 -16.89 -8.36 -21.50
N SER A 561 -16.78 -9.47 -20.76
CA SER A 561 -15.52 -9.93 -20.14
C SER A 561 -14.76 -10.90 -21.05
N THR A 562 -14.48 -10.49 -22.29
CA THR A 562 -13.82 -11.29 -23.33
C THR A 562 -12.37 -10.87 -23.60
N GLY A 563 -11.88 -9.82 -22.93
CA GLY A 563 -10.52 -9.34 -23.12
C GLY A 563 -9.45 -10.25 -22.55
N LEU A 564 -8.32 -10.30 -23.24
CA LEU A 564 -7.18 -11.17 -22.97
C LEU A 564 -5.88 -10.38 -23.01
N GLY A 565 -4.80 -10.93 -22.48
CA GLY A 565 -3.47 -10.35 -22.64
C GLY A 565 -2.39 -11.08 -21.88
N TYR A 566 -1.16 -10.63 -22.01
CA TYR A 566 -0.04 -11.15 -21.24
C TYR A 566 0.94 -10.02 -20.87
N ALA A 567 1.75 -10.24 -19.84
CA ALA A 567 2.93 -9.43 -19.57
C ALA A 567 4.06 -10.33 -19.07
N ARG A 568 5.24 -10.22 -19.66
CA ARG A 568 6.41 -11.04 -19.30
C ARG A 568 7.69 -10.23 -19.34
N GLY A 569 8.68 -10.62 -18.56
CA GLY A 569 9.88 -9.82 -18.48
C GLY A 569 10.88 -10.25 -17.43
N VAL A 570 11.89 -9.40 -17.26
CA VAL A 570 12.97 -9.57 -16.28
C VAL A 570 13.21 -8.23 -15.59
N ASP A 571 13.28 -8.29 -14.27
CA ASP A 571 13.63 -7.20 -13.38
C ASP A 571 15.00 -7.46 -12.76
N VAL A 572 15.83 -6.43 -12.69
CA VAL A 572 17.17 -6.46 -12.08
C VAL A 572 17.31 -5.26 -11.15
N PHE A 573 17.79 -5.51 -9.93
CA PHE A 573 18.05 -4.49 -8.92
C PHE A 573 19.38 -4.73 -8.26
N TRP A 574 20.17 -3.66 -8.16
CA TRP A 574 21.43 -3.62 -7.44
C TRP A 574 21.45 -2.40 -6.53
N ARG A 575 21.70 -2.58 -5.23
CA ARG A 575 21.96 -1.49 -4.28
C ARG A 575 23.26 -1.74 -3.56
N ASP A 576 24.06 -0.70 -3.40
CA ASP A 576 25.35 -0.75 -2.74
C ASP A 576 25.54 0.45 -1.82
N ARG A 577 25.79 0.13 -0.55
CA ARG A 577 26.00 1.08 0.56
C ARG A 577 27.39 0.95 1.18
N LYS A 578 28.29 0.18 0.55
CA LYS A 578 29.58 -0.21 1.15
C LYS A 578 30.78 0.15 0.28
N SER A 579 30.71 -0.03 -1.04
CA SER A 579 31.91 0.07 -1.87
C SER A 579 32.54 1.46 -1.88
N VAL A 580 31.73 2.51 -1.73
CA VAL A 580 32.20 3.90 -1.64
C VAL A 580 31.67 4.51 -0.34
N ARG A 581 32.56 5.00 0.51
CA ARG A 581 32.20 5.58 1.81
C ARG A 581 31.31 6.82 1.60
N GLY A 582 30.16 6.86 2.28
CA GLY A 582 29.21 7.98 2.20
C GLY A 582 28.30 7.96 0.96
N LEU A 583 28.49 7.01 0.04
CA LEU A 583 27.63 6.81 -1.13
C LEU A 583 26.66 5.65 -0.89
N ASP A 584 25.38 5.91 -1.12
CA ASP A 584 24.32 4.91 -1.25
C ASP A 584 23.73 5.07 -2.64
N TYR A 585 23.88 4.04 -3.48
CA TYR A 585 23.33 4.07 -4.82
C TYR A 585 22.62 2.77 -5.15
N TRP A 586 21.64 2.86 -6.05
CA TRP A 586 21.02 1.70 -6.64
C TRP A 586 20.70 1.89 -8.10
N VAL A 587 20.68 0.77 -8.81
CA VAL A 587 20.34 0.64 -10.22
C VAL A 587 19.18 -0.34 -10.33
N SER A 588 18.11 0.10 -10.96
CA SER A 588 16.91 -0.68 -11.23
C SER A 588 16.71 -0.74 -12.74
N TYR A 589 16.58 -1.94 -13.28
CA TYR A 589 16.26 -2.17 -14.68
C TYR A 589 15.07 -3.12 -14.79
N GLY A 590 14.10 -2.77 -15.64
CA GLY A 590 12.93 -3.60 -15.93
C GLY A 590 12.71 -3.73 -17.43
N LEU A 591 12.71 -4.97 -17.92
CA LEU A 591 12.27 -5.34 -19.26
C LEU A 591 10.83 -5.85 -19.17
N VAL A 592 9.93 -5.31 -19.99
CA VAL A 592 8.53 -5.77 -20.09
C VAL A 592 8.10 -5.93 -21.55
N ASP A 593 7.61 -7.11 -21.90
CA ASP A 593 6.88 -7.41 -23.14
C ASP A 593 5.43 -7.68 -22.74
N THR A 594 4.53 -6.78 -23.15
CA THR A 594 3.11 -6.83 -22.76
C THR A 594 2.23 -6.49 -23.94
N ARG A 595 1.13 -7.24 -24.08
CA ARG A 595 0.02 -6.88 -24.97
C ARG A 595 -1.31 -7.30 -24.35
N ARG A 596 -2.33 -6.47 -24.53
CA ARG A 596 -3.67 -6.66 -23.97
C ARG A 596 -4.73 -6.19 -24.96
N GLN A 597 -5.90 -6.79 -24.89
CA GLN A 597 -7.10 -6.36 -25.58
C GLN A 597 -8.15 -6.09 -24.51
N GLN A 598 -8.38 -4.82 -24.21
CA GLN A 598 -9.28 -4.38 -23.15
C GLN A 598 -10.02 -3.11 -23.57
N ARG A 599 -11.09 -2.76 -22.87
CA ARG A 599 -11.92 -1.58 -23.14
C ARG A 599 -12.30 -1.53 -24.64
N ALA A 600 -11.92 -0.46 -25.33
CA ALA A 600 -12.20 -0.25 -26.76
C ALA A 600 -11.08 -0.75 -27.70
N ASP A 601 -10.04 -1.43 -27.19
CA ASP A 601 -8.95 -1.92 -28.03
C ASP A 601 -9.49 -2.89 -29.11
N PRO A 602 -9.31 -2.60 -30.42
CA PRO A 602 -9.85 -3.43 -31.49
C PRO A 602 -9.12 -4.77 -31.59
N GLN A 603 -7.86 -4.81 -31.17
CA GLN A 603 -6.99 -5.98 -31.22
C GLN A 603 -6.01 -5.99 -30.05
N LEU A 604 -5.29 -7.11 -29.89
CA LEU A 604 -4.23 -7.25 -28.90
C LEU A 604 -3.10 -6.21 -29.16
N ALA A 605 -2.91 -5.28 -28.24
CA ALA A 605 -2.02 -4.13 -28.44
C ALA A 605 -1.14 -3.85 -27.21
N VAL A 606 -0.02 -3.16 -27.40
CA VAL A 606 0.82 -2.70 -26.29
C VAL A 606 0.07 -1.54 -25.59
N PRO A 607 -0.17 -1.59 -24.27
CA PRO A 607 -0.80 -0.48 -23.57
C PRO A 607 -0.05 0.83 -23.81
N THR A 608 -0.77 1.93 -24.02
CA THR A 608 -0.17 3.22 -24.42
C THR A 608 0.79 3.81 -23.39
N PHE A 609 0.66 3.41 -22.12
CA PHE A 609 1.56 3.80 -21.03
C PHE A 609 2.78 2.88 -20.89
N ALA A 610 2.79 1.71 -21.53
CA ALA A 610 3.84 0.71 -21.35
C ALA A 610 5.10 1.03 -22.16
N SER A 611 6.24 1.08 -21.46
CA SER A 611 7.56 1.23 -22.07
C SER A 611 8.32 -0.08 -21.90
N ARG A 612 8.90 -0.63 -22.98
CA ARG A 612 9.55 -1.94 -22.98
C ARG A 612 10.78 -2.02 -22.07
N HIS A 613 11.62 -0.99 -22.08
CA HIS A 613 12.81 -0.88 -21.23
C HIS A 613 12.64 0.29 -20.27
N ASN A 614 12.82 0.04 -18.97
CA ASN A 614 12.79 1.05 -17.93
C ASN A 614 14.07 0.95 -17.10
N LEU A 615 14.77 2.06 -16.91
CA LEU A 615 16.01 2.15 -16.13
C LEU A 615 15.88 3.31 -15.14
N SER A 616 16.28 3.07 -13.90
CA SER A 616 16.43 4.10 -12.87
C SER A 616 17.78 3.92 -12.17
N VAL A 617 18.57 4.99 -12.10
CA VAL A 617 19.84 5.04 -11.37
C VAL A 617 19.71 6.13 -10.32
N VAL A 618 19.76 5.75 -9.05
CA VAL A 618 19.68 6.68 -7.92
C VAL A 618 21.00 6.66 -7.18
N GLY A 619 21.53 7.84 -6.86
CA GLY A 619 22.72 7.99 -6.03
C GLY A 619 22.50 9.05 -4.97
N LYS A 620 22.96 8.78 -3.75
CA LYS A 620 22.90 9.69 -2.61
C LYS A 620 24.27 9.71 -1.95
N TYR A 621 24.83 10.90 -1.80
CA TYR A 621 26.14 11.10 -1.21
C TYR A 621 26.06 12.04 -0.01
N TRP A 622 26.57 11.59 1.13
CA TRP A 622 26.65 12.41 2.35
C TRP A 622 28.04 13.04 2.49
N ILE A 623 28.07 14.36 2.57
CA ILE A 623 29.29 15.15 2.73
C ILE A 623 29.37 15.60 4.19
N ASN A 624 30.04 14.82 5.05
CA ASN A 624 30.15 15.10 6.50
C ASN A 624 30.56 16.54 6.81
N LYS A 625 31.59 17.06 6.13
CA LYS A 625 32.14 18.40 6.39
C LYS A 625 31.16 19.55 6.09
N LEU A 626 30.19 19.30 5.22
CA LEU A 626 29.19 20.29 4.81
C LEU A 626 27.82 20.03 5.46
N HIS A 627 27.69 18.97 6.26
CA HIS A 627 26.40 18.51 6.79
C HIS A 627 25.32 18.41 5.70
N THR A 628 25.71 18.00 4.49
CA THR A 628 24.88 18.09 3.29
C THR A 628 24.79 16.74 2.60
N GLN A 629 23.56 16.32 2.30
CA GLN A 629 23.27 15.20 1.41
C GLN A 629 23.00 15.72 0.01
N VAL A 630 23.69 15.18 -0.99
CA VAL A 630 23.43 15.43 -2.41
C VAL A 630 22.82 14.16 -3.00
N GLY A 631 21.71 14.28 -3.71
CA GLY A 631 21.06 13.16 -4.39
C GLY A 631 20.86 13.44 -5.86
N ALA A 632 20.98 12.40 -6.68
CA ALA A 632 20.67 12.43 -8.10
C ALA A 632 19.88 11.18 -8.48
N THR A 633 18.97 11.34 -9.44
CA THR A 633 18.20 10.23 -10.01
C THR A 633 18.11 10.43 -11.51
N PHE A 634 18.71 9.50 -12.25
CA PHE A 634 18.55 9.41 -13.70
C PHE A 634 17.51 8.35 -14.01
N SER A 635 16.53 8.67 -14.85
CA SER A 635 15.49 7.75 -15.29
C SER A 635 15.39 7.75 -16.81
N TYR A 636 15.31 6.56 -17.39
CA TYR A 636 15.15 6.34 -18.82
C TYR A 636 14.00 5.37 -19.06
N ALA A 637 13.16 5.67 -20.05
CA ALA A 637 12.22 4.70 -20.59
C ALA A 637 12.23 4.71 -22.12
N SER A 638 12.21 3.53 -22.72
CA SER A 638 12.14 3.37 -24.17
C SER A 638 10.83 3.95 -24.73
N PRO A 639 10.78 4.30 -26.02
CA PRO A 639 9.56 4.68 -26.73
C PRO A 639 8.31 3.86 -26.39
N ARG A 640 7.18 4.54 -26.24
CA ARG A 640 5.85 3.92 -26.05
C ARG A 640 5.13 3.77 -27.37
N ALA A 641 4.30 2.74 -27.48
CA ALA A 641 3.44 2.56 -28.63
C ALA A 641 2.15 3.36 -28.48
N TYR A 642 1.68 3.98 -29.57
CA TYR A 642 0.40 4.67 -29.59
C TYR A 642 -0.26 4.53 -30.97
N TYR A 643 -1.56 4.83 -31.03
CA TYR A 643 -2.33 4.86 -32.26
C TYR A 643 -2.22 6.25 -32.91
N ASN A 644 -1.79 6.28 -34.18
CA ASN A 644 -1.79 7.50 -34.99
C ASN A 644 -2.82 7.33 -36.13
N PRO A 645 -3.95 8.05 -36.11
CA PRO A 645 -5.01 7.87 -37.12
C PRO A 645 -4.55 8.23 -38.54
N ASN A 646 -3.44 8.96 -38.71
CA ASN A 646 -2.85 9.29 -40.01
C ASN A 646 -2.02 8.15 -40.62
N LEU A 647 -1.84 7.03 -39.92
CA LEU A 647 -1.05 5.90 -40.37
C LEU A 647 -1.93 4.63 -40.40
N PRO A 648 -1.72 3.71 -41.35
CA PRO A 648 -2.44 2.45 -41.36
C PRO A 648 -2.11 1.60 -40.12
N GLY A 649 -3.11 0.87 -39.62
CA GLY A 649 -2.99 -0.05 -38.49
C GLY A 649 -3.31 0.56 -37.12
N TYR A 650 -3.13 -0.22 -36.05
CA TYR A 650 -3.33 0.18 -34.66
C TYR A 650 -2.04 -0.05 -33.87
N ASN A 651 -1.71 0.84 -32.91
CA ASN A 651 -0.52 0.71 -32.07
C ASN A 651 0.83 0.77 -32.86
N GLN A 652 0.82 1.49 -33.97
CA GLN A 652 1.86 1.53 -35.01
C GLN A 652 2.93 2.60 -34.77
N ALA A 653 2.59 3.72 -34.13
CA ALA A 653 3.50 4.83 -33.93
C ALA A 653 4.27 4.71 -32.60
N ARG A 654 5.37 5.46 -32.46
CA ARG A 654 6.26 5.43 -31.29
C ARG A 654 6.60 6.83 -30.81
N THR A 655 6.53 7.06 -29.50
CA THR A 655 6.99 8.32 -28.89
C THR A 655 8.51 8.41 -28.92
N PRO A 656 9.11 9.59 -28.72
CA PRO A 656 10.50 9.68 -28.29
C PRO A 656 10.75 8.91 -26.97
N SER A 657 12.01 8.57 -26.69
CA SER A 657 12.39 8.01 -25.38
C SER A 657 12.25 9.05 -24.27
N TYR A 658 11.72 8.63 -23.13
CA TYR A 658 11.67 9.43 -21.90
C TYR A 658 13.05 9.46 -21.24
N GLN A 659 13.49 10.64 -20.81
CA GLN A 659 14.68 10.80 -19.98
C GLN A 659 14.48 11.92 -18.96
N ASP A 660 14.88 11.66 -17.72
CA ASP A 660 14.81 12.61 -16.61
C ASP A 660 16.08 12.52 -15.78
N LEU A 661 16.72 13.66 -15.53
CA LEU A 661 17.77 13.80 -14.52
C LEU A 661 17.25 14.74 -13.44
N SER A 662 16.91 14.17 -12.29
CA SER A 662 16.46 14.91 -11.11
C SER A 662 17.60 15.00 -10.08
N VAL A 663 17.75 16.15 -9.44
CA VAL A 663 18.80 16.40 -8.43
C VAL A 663 18.19 17.03 -7.19
N ASN A 664 18.71 16.70 -6.01
CA ASN A 664 18.36 17.34 -4.76
C ASN A 664 19.58 17.57 -3.85
N LEU A 665 19.40 18.49 -2.91
CA LEU A 665 20.38 18.86 -1.90
C LEU A 665 19.64 19.09 -0.58
N SER A 666 20.07 18.41 0.47
CA SER A 666 19.52 18.53 1.83
C SER A 666 20.63 18.93 2.78
N TYR A 667 20.61 20.17 3.24
CA TYR A 667 21.52 20.70 4.25
C TYR A 667 20.91 20.58 5.65
N VAL A 668 21.60 19.88 6.55
CA VAL A 668 21.19 19.69 7.93
C VAL A 668 21.90 20.70 8.82
N THR A 669 21.12 21.49 9.53
CA THR A 669 21.63 22.55 10.41
C THR A 669 20.75 22.69 11.65
N SER A 670 21.03 23.68 12.48
CA SER A 670 20.15 24.08 13.57
C SER A 670 19.80 25.56 13.48
N LEU A 671 18.51 25.87 13.63
CA LEU A 671 18.00 27.24 13.70
C LEU A 671 17.32 27.42 15.07
N TRP A 672 17.76 28.42 15.84
CA TRP A 672 17.32 28.63 17.23
C TRP A 672 17.40 27.36 18.11
N LYS A 673 18.48 26.58 17.96
CA LYS A 673 18.71 25.28 18.63
C LYS A 673 17.73 24.15 18.24
N ASN A 674 16.86 24.38 17.26
CA ASN A 674 15.97 23.35 16.72
C ASN A 674 16.61 22.72 15.48
N LEU A 675 16.39 21.42 15.27
CA LEU A 675 16.85 20.75 14.06
C LEU A 675 16.17 21.37 12.85
N THR A 676 16.96 21.72 11.83
CA THR A 676 16.48 22.35 10.61
C THR A 676 17.09 21.68 9.40
N ILE A 677 16.24 21.33 8.43
CA ILE A 677 16.66 20.81 7.14
C ILE A 677 16.29 21.85 6.09
N VAL A 678 17.29 22.33 5.35
CA VAL A 678 17.09 23.12 4.14
C VAL A 678 17.16 22.16 2.96
N HIS A 679 16.05 21.99 2.26
CA HIS A 679 15.95 21.08 1.12
C HIS A 679 15.74 21.88 -0.16
N LEU A 680 16.54 21.57 -1.18
CA LEU A 680 16.40 22.06 -2.54
C LEU A 680 16.30 20.86 -3.47
N SER A 681 15.40 20.91 -4.43
CA SER A 681 15.31 19.89 -5.48
C SER A 681 14.91 20.51 -6.80
N CYS A 682 15.38 19.90 -7.88
CA CYS A 682 15.03 20.24 -9.23
C CYS A 682 14.80 18.93 -10.00
N SER A 683 13.59 18.73 -10.48
CA SER A 683 13.26 17.64 -11.39
C SER A 683 13.57 18.02 -12.83
N ASN A 684 13.95 17.04 -13.66
CA ASN A 684 14.32 17.23 -15.05
C ASN A 684 15.25 18.44 -15.28
N VAL A 685 16.40 18.45 -14.60
CA VAL A 685 17.38 19.55 -14.61
C VAL A 685 17.83 19.90 -16.04
N LEU A 686 17.87 18.90 -16.93
CA LEU A 686 18.22 19.06 -18.34
C LEU A 686 17.09 19.73 -19.16
N GLY A 687 15.88 19.86 -18.61
CA GLY A 687 14.74 20.49 -19.25
C GLY A 687 14.29 19.77 -20.53
N ARG A 688 14.37 18.43 -20.54
CA ARG A 688 14.01 17.65 -21.72
C ARG A 688 12.49 17.57 -21.87
N ASP A 689 12.00 17.79 -23.07
CA ASP A 689 10.58 17.62 -23.39
C ASP A 689 10.22 16.14 -23.44
N ASN A 690 9.58 15.67 -22.38
CA ASN A 690 9.16 14.29 -22.25
C ASN A 690 7.75 14.12 -22.82
N VAL A 691 7.65 13.51 -24.00
CA VAL A 691 6.38 13.24 -24.70
C VAL A 691 5.85 11.87 -24.30
N PHE A 692 4.63 11.84 -23.76
CA PHE A 692 3.99 10.62 -23.28
C PHE A 692 2.99 9.99 -24.26
N GLY A 693 2.62 10.73 -25.30
CA GLY A 693 1.69 10.33 -26.35
C GLY A 693 1.25 11.53 -27.18
N TYR A 694 0.26 11.34 -28.04
CA TYR A 694 -0.33 12.39 -28.87
C TYR A 694 -1.85 12.34 -28.79
N ARG A 695 -2.49 13.50 -28.73
CA ARG A 695 -3.94 13.67 -28.91
C ARG A 695 -4.20 14.15 -30.31
N TYR A 696 -5.13 13.52 -31.01
CA TYR A 696 -5.51 13.86 -32.38
C TYR A 696 -6.90 14.48 -32.39
N ALA A 697 -7.13 15.36 -33.36
CA ALA A 697 -8.43 15.94 -33.64
C ALA A 697 -9.44 14.83 -33.95
N ASN A 698 -10.72 15.08 -33.69
CA ASN A 698 -11.76 14.09 -33.96
C ASN A 698 -12.04 13.94 -35.46
N THR A 699 -11.79 15.00 -36.23
CA THR A 699 -12.01 15.05 -37.67
C THR A 699 -10.71 15.40 -38.39
N PRO A 700 -10.47 14.81 -39.58
CA PRO A 700 -9.35 15.22 -40.41
C PRO A 700 -9.59 16.62 -40.98
N ASP A 701 -8.51 17.31 -41.30
CA ASP A 701 -8.56 18.56 -42.07
C ASP A 701 -8.88 18.31 -43.56
N ALA A 702 -8.89 19.37 -44.36
CA ALA A 702 -9.18 19.30 -45.79
C ALA A 702 -8.18 18.42 -46.59
N SER A 703 -7.00 18.13 -46.04
CA SER A 703 -6.01 17.22 -46.63
C SER A 703 -6.20 15.75 -46.23
N GLY A 704 -7.19 15.46 -45.37
CA GLY A 704 -7.37 14.13 -44.79
C GLY A 704 -6.49 13.88 -43.55
N THR A 705 -5.80 14.90 -43.04
CA THR A 705 -4.87 14.76 -41.90
C THR A 705 -5.56 15.10 -40.59
N TYR A 706 -5.53 14.18 -39.64
CA TYR A 706 -5.91 14.43 -38.25
C TYR A 706 -4.81 15.24 -37.56
N GLN A 707 -5.10 16.50 -37.24
CA GLN A 707 -4.17 17.37 -36.52
C GLN A 707 -3.88 16.81 -35.12
N GLY A 708 -2.64 16.91 -34.67
CA GLY A 708 -2.21 16.28 -33.42
C GLY A 708 -1.38 17.19 -32.53
N VAL A 709 -1.51 17.01 -31.21
CA VAL A 709 -0.72 17.70 -30.19
C VAL A 709 -0.07 16.70 -29.24
N ALA A 710 1.19 16.95 -28.88
CA ALA A 710 1.93 16.10 -27.95
C ALA A 710 1.35 16.22 -26.52
N VAL A 711 1.31 15.10 -25.80
CA VAL A 711 1.00 15.07 -24.37
C VAL A 711 2.32 15.20 -23.61
N THR A 712 2.56 16.40 -23.04
CA THR A 712 3.76 16.75 -22.27
C THR A 712 3.38 17.17 -20.84
N PRO A 713 4.32 17.20 -19.88
CA PRO A 713 4.11 17.85 -18.58
C PRO A 713 3.70 19.33 -18.74
N SER A 714 3.11 19.93 -17.70
CA SER A 714 2.74 21.36 -17.70
C SER A 714 3.94 22.32 -17.63
N ALA A 715 5.11 21.81 -17.25
CA ALA A 715 6.37 22.54 -17.23
C ALA A 715 7.54 21.56 -17.46
N PRO A 716 8.62 22.01 -18.10
CA PRO A 716 9.75 21.14 -18.41
C PRO A 716 10.53 20.74 -17.15
N ARG A 717 10.46 21.53 -16.07
CA ARG A 717 11.13 21.26 -14.79
C ARG A 717 10.32 21.79 -13.61
N MET A 718 10.47 21.15 -12.45
CA MET A 718 9.95 21.67 -11.18
C MET A 718 11.09 21.88 -10.20
N VAL A 719 11.23 23.11 -9.71
CA VAL A 719 12.13 23.49 -8.63
C VAL A 719 11.32 23.55 -7.34
N PHE A 720 11.84 22.94 -6.28
CA PHE A 720 11.22 22.96 -4.97
C PHE A 720 12.27 23.31 -3.93
N ALA A 721 11.95 24.31 -3.11
CA ALA A 721 12.68 24.64 -1.90
C ALA A 721 11.79 24.40 -0.67
N GLY A 722 12.38 23.93 0.42
CA GLY A 722 11.70 23.72 1.69
C GLY A 722 12.62 23.92 2.88
N LEU A 723 12.10 24.55 3.93
CA LEU A 723 12.73 24.66 5.24
C LEU A 723 11.90 23.87 6.24
N LEU A 724 12.43 22.75 6.73
CA LEU A 724 11.76 21.86 7.67
C LEU A 724 12.38 22.03 9.06
N ILE A 725 11.60 22.47 10.03
CA ILE A 725 12.04 22.77 11.40
C ILE A 725 11.36 21.80 12.36
N SER A 726 12.16 21.13 13.19
CA SER A 726 11.70 20.20 14.22
C SER A 726 11.98 20.76 15.61
N ILE A 727 10.92 21.12 16.33
CA ILE A 727 10.94 21.74 17.66
C ILE A 727 10.71 20.67 18.73
N ASN A 728 11.41 20.78 19.86
CA ASN A 728 11.36 19.87 21.03
C ASN A 728 11.88 18.43 20.77
N LYS A 729 12.69 18.23 19.73
CA LYS A 729 13.38 16.96 19.48
C LYS A 729 14.36 16.66 20.63
N LYS A 730 14.15 15.61 21.44
CA LYS A 730 14.93 15.35 22.67
C LYS A 730 16.33 14.82 22.37
N ARG A 731 16.51 14.17 21.23
CA ARG A 731 17.85 13.88 20.69
C ARG A 731 18.22 15.02 19.75
N PRO A 732 19.20 15.88 20.09
CA PRO A 732 19.77 16.76 19.08
C PRO A 732 20.27 15.85 17.96
N ALA A 733 19.76 16.01 16.75
CA ALA A 733 20.24 15.20 15.64
C ALA A 733 21.74 15.46 15.51
N ASP A 734 22.53 14.40 15.50
CA ASP A 734 23.94 14.50 15.19
C ASP A 734 24.04 15.03 13.76
N THR A 735 24.32 16.33 13.63
CA THR A 735 24.44 16.98 12.33
C THR A 735 25.58 16.37 11.52
N ASN A 736 26.52 15.64 12.14
CA ASN A 736 27.59 14.93 11.44
C ASN A 736 27.10 13.66 10.72
N THR A 737 25.89 13.21 11.02
CA THR A 737 25.26 12.05 10.39
C THR A 737 24.22 12.49 9.38
N ALA A 738 24.12 11.73 8.30
CA ALA A 738 23.14 12.00 7.25
C ALA A 738 21.73 11.90 7.87
N PRO A 739 20.83 12.86 7.61
CA PRO A 739 19.57 13.02 8.36
C PRO A 739 18.76 11.72 8.37
N GLU A 740 18.51 11.14 9.55
CA GLU A 740 17.71 9.92 9.72
C GLU A 740 16.27 10.07 9.24
#